data_AF-A0AAV3GHI7-F1
#
_entry.id   AF-A0AAV3GHI7-F1
#
_cell.length_a   1.000
_cell.length_b   1.000
_cell.length_c   1.000
_cell.angle_alpha   90.00
_cell.angle_beta   90.00
_cell.angle_gamma   90.00
#
_symmetry.space_group_name_H-M   'P 1'
#
loop_
_entity.id
_entity.type
_entity.pdbx_description
1 polymer ?
#
loop_
_entity_poly.entity_id
_entity_poly.type
_entity_poly.pdbx_seq_one_letter_code
_entity_poly.pdbx_strand_id
1 'polypeptide(L)'
;MKWSIPERIVEQGREYMQEGRVLSIVQNPEKRIWLSEVLGEELYLVELDGTAKEQDVCECQYWMEHGYCKHTVAVELALKQRGVSRIIQANQTVSFEKTNRSTAEMFTKGFAKLSKPSAEVPLQPLRLEFHLDVIETNNYYPELSTIGLSLKIGLEGTKPKTYIVKNIGDFLQAYEKEMTFMVNKQHQFTLLHDSFSMEIQEILTELAAIYHTSQLLGANGIQVKGKIDKRYLLLPIDRSQSLVEKMNRTGQFILINQTHKYRYLTFKETSLPLTFTVQKTEEQSFKLTIQNPITTFLAHYHWAIADQTVYLLTEEQEAIYTTLLQLMKRLEEPSIIYEKETVSDLFSEVLPLLEKIGRVSVEESVEELVVHHPLKAVFIFKKIKGRINARIDYHYGEVIFSTNPKYAQLPEVNQEIVRDKAKETAIKQQFQQFSYQQTTTGFEKVLPAGESLYYFFKAEVPAFRQLGEVRMGRKLRELYLDAQHHQPTIEVAEGDSWLDIRFDVTGIDETEIDAVLTSLLRNDAFYTLKSGEILAFDSEEFFHTSAILTKLRKNMHQEDNVIHVPKNQGLMIESLLEDNERAHFSDSFKKMVTDLTHPENFEAQVPKTLQATLRHYQETGYKWLKMLSHYQFGGILADEMGLGKTLQTITYLLSEKEEERLKGTALIVAPASLTYNWLAEVKRFAPTLNVQVVSGNRQERAALLQNSTEDILITSYASMRQDVQLYQEMRVGYLILDEAQMVKNSGTKTAQALKSLKVPQRFALSGTPIENNLDELWSIFQMILPGLFPGKKAFREIKPEEIAKMIQPFILRRDKKTVLADLPEKIENNMYSVLTEEQKTVYLAYLKQMQADVSQMDQATFKKNRMSILAGLTRLRQICCDPRLFIEDYTGGSGKVEQVKDFLVAAKENNRRVLLFSQFTSMLSILEKELNELGLETFYLRGSTKPQDRLTMANAFNEGEKDVFLISLKAGGTGLNLTGADTVILYDLWWNPAVEEQAAGRAHRMGQKKVVEVWRMIAEGTVEEKMNSLQQEKRELFQKVIQGNEEQLAKMTEEDIRTILSIGE
;
A
#
# COMPACT_ATOMS: atom_id res chain seq x y z
N MET A 1 -37.17 47.89 -24.80
CA MET A 1 -37.32 47.32 -23.45
C MET A 1 -38.65 46.57 -23.34
N LYS A 2 -38.56 45.24 -23.25
CA LYS A 2 -39.69 44.33 -23.01
C LYS A 2 -40.39 44.70 -21.69
N TRP A 3 -41.73 44.67 -21.69
CA TRP A 3 -42.58 45.02 -20.54
C TRP A 3 -42.53 44.00 -19.37
N SER A 4 -41.60 43.02 -19.42
CA SER A 4 -41.49 41.91 -18.48
C SER A 4 -40.29 41.98 -17.52
N ILE A 5 -39.48 43.06 -17.55
CA ILE A 5 -38.29 43.20 -16.69
C ILE A 5 -38.67 43.96 -15.40
N PRO A 6 -38.41 43.41 -14.20
CA PRO A 6 -38.70 44.08 -12.92
C PRO A 6 -37.97 45.43 -12.78
N GLU A 7 -38.64 46.42 -12.18
CA GLU A 7 -38.16 47.80 -12.06
C GLU A 7 -36.80 47.90 -11.34
N ARG A 8 -36.60 47.09 -10.29
CA ARG A 8 -35.31 46.98 -9.57
C ARG A 8 -34.15 46.57 -10.48
N ILE A 9 -34.39 45.69 -11.46
CA ILE A 9 -33.35 45.23 -12.40
C ILE A 9 -33.05 46.31 -13.44
N VAL A 10 -34.05 47.10 -13.82
CA VAL A 10 -33.87 48.27 -14.70
C VAL A 10 -33.04 49.35 -14.00
N GLU A 11 -33.27 49.56 -12.70
CA GLU A 11 -32.52 50.53 -11.89
C GLU A 11 -31.05 50.10 -11.75
N GLN A 12 -30.79 48.81 -11.48
CA GLN A 12 -29.43 48.25 -11.48
C GLN A 12 -28.74 48.34 -12.85
N GLY A 13 -29.47 48.10 -13.95
CA GLY A 13 -28.92 48.25 -15.30
C GLY A 13 -28.55 49.70 -15.63
N ARG A 14 -29.35 50.66 -15.13
CA ARG A 14 -29.05 52.09 -15.25
C ARG A 14 -27.81 52.49 -14.45
N GLU A 15 -27.67 51.98 -13.24
CA GLU A 15 -26.49 52.19 -12.40
C GLU A 15 -25.23 51.66 -13.11
N TYR A 16 -25.29 50.45 -13.68
CA TYR A 16 -24.17 49.86 -14.43
C TYR A 16 -23.76 50.70 -15.66
N MET A 17 -24.74 51.25 -16.38
CA MET A 17 -24.47 52.15 -17.51
C MET A 17 -23.85 53.48 -17.05
N GLN A 18 -24.39 54.09 -15.97
CA GLN A 18 -23.87 55.35 -15.43
C GLN A 18 -22.46 55.22 -14.86
N GLU A 19 -22.15 54.07 -14.26
CA GLU A 19 -20.82 53.73 -13.77
C GLU A 19 -19.82 53.35 -14.87
N GLY A 20 -20.25 53.37 -16.14
CA GLY A 20 -19.38 53.08 -17.28
C GLY A 20 -18.94 51.62 -17.40
N ARG A 21 -19.72 50.68 -16.84
CA ARG A 21 -19.40 49.24 -16.83
C ARG A 21 -19.60 48.55 -18.17
N VAL A 22 -20.20 49.22 -19.16
CA VAL A 22 -20.29 48.74 -20.54
C VAL A 22 -19.01 49.13 -21.28
N LEU A 23 -18.10 48.17 -21.45
CA LEU A 23 -16.73 48.42 -21.86
C LEU A 23 -16.60 48.56 -23.37
N SER A 24 -17.27 47.69 -24.12
CA SER A 24 -17.25 47.64 -25.58
C SER A 24 -18.66 47.40 -26.13
N ILE A 25 -18.96 47.92 -27.31
CA ILE A 25 -20.18 47.60 -28.08
C ILE A 25 -19.78 47.52 -29.55
N VAL A 26 -19.94 46.36 -30.17
CA VAL A 26 -19.55 46.07 -31.55
C VAL A 26 -20.74 45.47 -32.29
N GLN A 27 -21.00 45.96 -33.50
CA GLN A 27 -22.06 45.44 -34.35
C GLN A 27 -21.56 44.24 -35.16
N ASN A 28 -22.33 43.16 -35.23
CA ASN A 28 -22.12 42.08 -36.19
C ASN A 28 -23.23 42.12 -37.27
N PRO A 29 -22.95 42.68 -38.46
CA PRO A 29 -23.95 42.88 -39.51
C PRO A 29 -24.50 41.57 -40.10
N GLU A 30 -23.67 40.53 -40.21
CA GLU A 30 -24.05 39.23 -40.80
C GLU A 30 -25.09 38.51 -39.92
N LYS A 31 -24.89 38.57 -38.60
CA LYS A 31 -25.78 37.94 -37.63
C LYS A 31 -26.90 38.85 -37.11
N ARG A 32 -26.86 40.16 -37.45
CA ARG A 32 -27.76 41.21 -36.92
C ARG A 32 -27.82 41.26 -35.39
N ILE A 33 -26.66 41.17 -34.73
CA ILE A 33 -26.54 41.25 -33.27
C ILE A 33 -25.54 42.34 -32.85
N TRP A 34 -25.71 42.83 -31.62
CA TRP A 34 -24.76 43.70 -30.92
C TRP A 34 -24.01 42.90 -29.87
N LEU A 35 -22.68 42.88 -29.95
CA LEU A 35 -21.80 42.21 -28.99
C LEU A 35 -21.22 43.25 -28.05
N SER A 36 -21.27 42.98 -26.74
CA SER A 36 -20.79 43.91 -25.73
C SER A 36 -20.15 43.17 -24.56
N GLU A 37 -19.06 43.73 -24.03
CA GLU A 37 -18.46 43.27 -22.77
C GLU A 37 -18.91 44.18 -21.64
N VAL A 38 -19.50 43.59 -20.59
CA VAL A 38 -20.01 44.31 -19.42
C VAL A 38 -19.31 43.82 -18.16
N LEU A 39 -18.70 44.74 -17.43
CA LEU A 39 -18.00 44.45 -16.18
C LEU A 39 -19.00 44.31 -15.01
N GLY A 40 -19.26 43.07 -14.58
CA GLY A 40 -20.03 42.75 -13.38
C GLY A 40 -19.13 42.29 -12.22
N GLU A 41 -19.47 41.17 -11.60
CA GLU A 41 -18.53 40.45 -10.70
C GLU A 41 -17.36 39.87 -11.50
N GLU A 42 -17.66 39.43 -12.72
CA GLU A 42 -16.70 39.03 -13.75
C GLU A 42 -17.00 39.80 -15.05
N LEU A 43 -16.19 39.57 -16.10
CA LEU A 43 -16.43 40.15 -17.41
C LEU A 43 -17.47 39.29 -18.16
N TYR A 44 -18.65 39.84 -18.43
CA TYR A 44 -19.72 39.11 -19.11
C TYR A 44 -19.85 39.53 -20.57
N LEU A 45 -19.97 38.56 -21.47
CA LEU A 45 -20.39 38.81 -22.84
C LEU A 45 -21.93 38.96 -22.91
N VAL A 46 -22.36 39.99 -23.62
CA VAL A 46 -23.76 40.32 -23.85
C VAL A 46 -23.99 40.38 -25.36
N GLU A 47 -24.95 39.61 -25.84
CA GLU A 47 -25.43 39.65 -27.21
C GLU A 47 -26.84 40.25 -27.22
N LEU A 48 -27.02 41.45 -27.81
CA LEU A 48 -28.35 41.98 -28.05
C LEU A 48 -28.80 41.69 -29.47
N ASP A 49 -29.96 41.07 -29.61
CA ASP A 49 -30.58 40.82 -30.91
C ASP A 49 -31.09 42.14 -31.52
N GLY A 50 -30.54 42.47 -32.68
CA GLY A 50 -30.85 43.66 -33.47
C GLY A 50 -31.98 43.45 -34.48
N THR A 51 -32.72 42.34 -34.40
CA THR A 51 -33.97 42.12 -35.13
C THR A 51 -35.19 42.46 -34.27
N ALA A 52 -36.38 42.49 -34.87
CA ALA A 52 -37.63 42.73 -34.14
C ALA A 52 -38.00 41.62 -33.13
N LYS A 53 -37.21 40.53 -33.03
CA LYS A 53 -37.45 39.42 -32.09
C LYS A 53 -36.89 39.68 -30.68
N GLU A 54 -35.90 40.56 -30.55
CA GLU A 54 -35.26 40.94 -29.28
C GLU A 54 -34.83 39.73 -28.41
N GLN A 55 -34.27 38.69 -29.01
CA GLN A 55 -33.74 37.52 -28.28
C GLN A 55 -32.33 37.78 -27.74
N ASP A 56 -32.25 38.54 -26.65
CA ASP A 56 -30.98 38.86 -25.98
C ASP A 56 -30.39 37.66 -25.28
N VAL A 57 -29.07 37.57 -25.22
CA VAL A 57 -28.34 36.54 -24.48
C VAL A 57 -27.26 37.21 -23.63
N CYS A 58 -27.10 36.71 -22.40
CA CYS A 58 -26.00 37.13 -21.53
C CYS A 58 -25.46 35.92 -20.79
N GLU A 59 -24.14 35.87 -20.61
CA GLU A 59 -23.44 34.77 -19.92
C GLU A 59 -23.68 34.73 -18.40
N CYS A 60 -24.32 35.74 -17.81
CA CYS A 60 -24.52 35.75 -16.36
C CYS A 60 -25.59 34.74 -15.92
N GLN A 61 -25.37 34.09 -14.78
CA GLN A 61 -26.28 33.07 -14.21
C GLN A 61 -27.72 33.58 -14.07
N TYR A 62 -27.91 34.83 -13.61
CA TYR A 62 -29.23 35.43 -13.46
C TYR A 62 -30.03 35.46 -14.78
N TRP A 63 -29.34 35.70 -15.91
CA TRP A 63 -29.96 35.68 -17.23
C TRP A 63 -30.37 34.26 -17.63
N MET A 64 -29.56 33.24 -17.34
CA MET A 64 -29.90 31.84 -17.64
C MET A 64 -31.18 31.39 -16.93
N GLU A 65 -31.40 31.86 -15.70
CA GLU A 65 -32.55 31.50 -14.89
C GLU A 65 -33.82 32.28 -15.26
N HIS A 66 -33.69 33.55 -15.67
CA HIS A 66 -34.83 34.47 -15.80
C HIS A 66 -35.07 35.00 -17.23
N GLY A 67 -34.12 34.83 -18.15
CA GLY A 67 -34.18 35.34 -19.52
C GLY A 67 -33.99 36.86 -19.67
N TYR A 68 -33.65 37.56 -18.58
CA TYR A 68 -33.30 38.98 -18.54
C TYR A 68 -32.31 39.26 -17.42
N CYS A 69 -31.51 40.33 -17.51
CA CYS A 69 -30.60 40.73 -16.44
C CYS A 69 -30.26 42.21 -16.51
N LYS A 70 -29.59 42.73 -15.47
CA LYS A 70 -29.10 44.11 -15.43
C LYS A 70 -28.09 44.42 -16.55
N HIS A 71 -27.32 43.42 -17.02
CA HIS A 71 -26.29 43.62 -18.05
C HIS A 71 -26.90 43.89 -19.43
N THR A 72 -27.91 43.12 -19.86
CA THR A 72 -28.61 43.36 -21.14
C THR A 72 -29.29 44.73 -21.14
N VAL A 73 -29.88 45.11 -20.01
CA VAL A 73 -30.47 46.46 -19.83
C VAL A 73 -29.41 47.55 -19.92
N ALA A 74 -28.24 47.36 -19.29
CA ALA A 74 -27.16 48.34 -19.32
C ALA A 74 -26.66 48.60 -20.75
N VAL A 75 -26.50 47.55 -21.57
CA VAL A 75 -26.07 47.66 -22.97
C VAL A 75 -27.15 48.35 -23.82
N GLU A 76 -28.44 48.02 -23.62
CA GLU A 76 -29.54 48.67 -24.35
C GLU A 76 -29.63 50.16 -24.00
N LEU A 77 -29.46 50.52 -22.73
CA LEU A 77 -29.42 51.91 -22.28
C LEU A 77 -28.18 52.64 -22.84
N ALA A 78 -27.03 51.97 -22.94
CA ALA A 78 -25.81 52.54 -23.51
C ALA A 78 -25.95 52.81 -25.02
N LEU A 79 -26.58 51.91 -25.79
CA LEU A 79 -26.94 52.14 -27.19
C LEU A 79 -27.85 53.37 -27.35
N LYS A 80 -28.87 53.47 -26.49
CA LYS A 80 -29.80 54.60 -26.47
C LYS A 80 -29.12 55.92 -26.12
N GLN A 81 -28.21 55.93 -25.15
CA GLN A 81 -27.43 57.12 -24.78
C GLN A 81 -26.55 57.60 -25.95
N ARG A 82 -26.06 56.67 -26.79
CA ARG A 82 -25.26 56.96 -27.98
C ARG A 82 -26.09 57.32 -29.22
N GLY A 83 -27.43 57.38 -29.10
CA GLY A 83 -28.33 57.74 -30.19
C GLY A 83 -28.45 56.69 -31.30
N VAL A 84 -28.00 55.45 -31.05
CA VAL A 84 -28.03 54.35 -32.04
C VAL A 84 -29.25 53.48 -31.80
N SER A 85 -30.00 53.17 -32.86
CA SER A 85 -31.11 52.23 -32.79
C SER A 85 -30.61 50.82 -32.54
N ARG A 86 -31.30 50.10 -31.65
CA ARG A 86 -31.08 48.67 -31.41
C ARG A 86 -31.33 47.83 -32.68
N ILE A 87 -32.27 48.24 -33.55
CA ILE A 87 -32.62 47.50 -34.77
C ILE A 87 -31.61 47.78 -35.88
N ILE A 88 -31.02 46.72 -36.46
CA ILE A 88 -30.01 46.79 -37.52
C ILE A 88 -30.67 46.67 -38.90
N GLN A 89 -30.53 47.69 -39.75
CA GLN A 89 -31.02 47.69 -41.14
C GLN A 89 -29.98 47.14 -42.12
N ALA A 90 -30.41 46.46 -43.19
CA ALA A 90 -29.57 45.63 -44.07
C ALA A 90 -28.45 46.36 -44.84
N ASN A 91 -28.40 47.70 -44.84
CA ASN A 91 -27.36 48.51 -45.50
C ASN A 91 -26.69 49.54 -44.56
N GLN A 92 -26.75 49.34 -43.25
CA GLN A 92 -26.03 50.18 -42.28
C GLN A 92 -24.89 49.41 -41.63
N THR A 93 -23.67 49.67 -42.12
CA THR A 93 -22.43 49.26 -41.43
C THR A 93 -22.03 50.40 -40.50
N VAL A 94 -22.28 50.25 -39.21
CA VAL A 94 -21.78 51.19 -38.21
C VAL A 94 -20.44 50.64 -37.72
N SER A 95 -19.34 51.19 -38.25
CA SER A 95 -18.01 50.92 -37.74
C SER A 95 -17.83 51.65 -36.42
N PHE A 96 -17.88 50.92 -35.31
CA PHE A 96 -17.44 51.44 -34.03
C PHE A 96 -15.92 51.32 -33.99
N GLU A 97 -15.22 52.46 -33.89
CA GLU A 97 -13.81 52.42 -33.54
C GLU A 97 -13.67 51.56 -32.28
N LYS A 98 -12.84 50.51 -32.33
CA LYS A 98 -12.13 50.08 -31.14
C LYS A 98 -11.40 51.32 -30.67
N THR A 99 -12.01 52.09 -29.78
CA THR A 99 -11.28 53.10 -29.04
C THR A 99 -10.16 52.31 -28.39
N ASN A 100 -8.92 52.53 -28.85
CA ASN A 100 -7.71 52.07 -28.20
C ASN A 100 -7.65 52.79 -26.85
N ARG A 101 -8.56 52.43 -25.95
CA ARG A 101 -8.48 52.79 -24.54
C ARG A 101 -7.32 51.97 -24.02
N SER A 102 -6.29 52.67 -23.57
CA SER A 102 -5.11 51.98 -23.04
C SER A 102 -5.55 51.08 -21.88
N THR A 103 -4.97 49.89 -21.78
CA THR A 103 -5.22 48.96 -20.67
C THR A 103 -5.03 49.68 -19.33
N ALA A 104 -4.10 50.64 -19.26
CA ALA A 104 -3.88 51.47 -18.08
C ALA A 104 -5.06 52.41 -17.77
N GLU A 105 -5.76 52.97 -18.76
CA GLU A 105 -6.92 53.84 -18.53
C GLU A 105 -8.15 53.03 -18.04
N MET A 106 -8.34 51.83 -18.58
CA MET A 106 -9.36 50.87 -18.14
C MET A 106 -9.08 50.38 -16.71
N PHE A 107 -7.82 50.04 -16.39
CA PHE A 107 -7.40 49.67 -15.03
C PHE A 107 -7.58 50.84 -14.07
N THR A 108 -7.13 52.05 -14.44
CA THR A 108 -7.20 53.24 -13.60
C THR A 108 -8.65 53.62 -13.27
N LYS A 109 -9.57 53.62 -14.25
CA LYS A 109 -11.00 53.87 -13.98
C LYS A 109 -11.65 52.74 -13.17
N GLY A 110 -11.24 51.49 -13.42
CA GLY A 110 -11.68 50.32 -12.65
C GLY A 110 -11.33 50.40 -11.16
N PHE A 111 -10.18 50.98 -10.81
CA PHE A 111 -9.74 51.17 -9.42
C PHE A 111 -10.11 52.54 -8.82
N ALA A 112 -10.21 53.61 -9.62
CA ALA A 112 -10.57 54.96 -9.14
C ALA A 112 -11.96 55.03 -8.49
N LYS A 113 -12.85 54.06 -8.76
CA LYS A 113 -14.15 53.92 -8.10
C LYS A 113 -14.06 53.52 -6.62
N LEU A 114 -12.96 52.89 -6.21
CA LEU A 114 -12.70 52.48 -4.83
C LEU A 114 -12.08 53.61 -4.00
N SER A 115 -11.57 54.67 -4.64
CA SER A 115 -10.87 55.78 -4.00
C SER A 115 -11.73 57.04 -3.85
N LYS A 116 -13.04 56.91 -3.61
CA LYS A 116 -13.84 58.09 -3.22
C LYS A 116 -13.35 58.56 -1.84
N PRO A 117 -12.97 59.84 -1.67
CA PRO A 117 -12.68 60.36 -0.34
C PRO A 117 -13.96 60.27 0.50
N SER A 118 -13.89 59.57 1.63
CA SER A 118 -14.94 59.58 2.65
C SER A 118 -15.07 61.01 3.15
N ALA A 119 -16.24 61.63 2.96
CA ALA A 119 -16.57 62.85 3.69
C ALA A 119 -16.43 62.53 5.19
N GLU A 120 -15.68 63.33 5.95
CA GLU A 120 -15.58 63.19 7.40
C GLU A 120 -17.00 63.32 8.00
N VAL A 121 -17.60 62.19 8.35
CA VAL A 121 -18.88 62.16 9.07
C VAL A 121 -18.55 62.32 10.56
N PRO A 122 -19.11 63.32 11.26
CA PRO A 122 -18.81 63.53 12.68
C PRO A 122 -19.25 62.30 13.50
N LEU A 123 -18.31 61.77 14.29
CA LEU A 123 -18.55 60.63 15.18
C LEU A 123 -19.57 61.00 16.28
N GLN A 124 -20.69 60.28 16.35
CA GLN A 124 -21.71 60.45 17.38
C GLN A 124 -21.84 59.17 18.19
N PRO A 125 -21.55 59.16 19.50
CA PRO A 125 -21.72 57.98 20.33
C PRO A 125 -23.21 57.58 20.45
N LEU A 126 -23.49 56.29 20.27
CA LEU A 126 -24.83 55.69 20.23
C LEU A 126 -25.00 54.66 21.34
N ARG A 127 -26.14 54.77 22.03
CA ARG A 127 -26.59 53.84 23.04
C ARG A 127 -27.54 52.80 22.44
N LEU A 128 -27.34 51.54 22.80
CA LEU A 128 -28.19 50.42 22.40
C LEU A 128 -28.76 49.69 23.63
N GLU A 129 -30.06 49.37 23.60
CA GLU A 129 -30.71 48.51 24.60
C GLU A 129 -31.17 47.19 23.97
N PHE A 130 -30.95 46.09 24.68
CA PHE A 130 -31.30 44.72 24.30
C PHE A 130 -32.53 44.25 25.07
N HIS A 131 -33.62 43.98 24.35
CA HIS A 131 -34.90 43.53 24.92
C HIS A 131 -35.19 42.11 24.41
N LEU A 132 -35.17 41.13 25.31
CA LEU A 132 -35.57 39.76 25.03
C LEU A 132 -37.01 39.56 25.48
N ASP A 133 -37.86 39.08 24.58
CA ASP A 133 -39.23 38.71 24.89
C ASP A 133 -39.39 37.19 24.77
N VAL A 134 -40.04 36.57 25.75
CA VAL A 134 -40.49 35.18 25.66
C VAL A 134 -41.74 35.14 24.80
N ILE A 135 -41.61 34.59 23.59
CA ILE A 135 -42.65 34.48 22.58
C ILE A 135 -43.27 33.10 22.67
N GLU A 136 -44.53 33.06 23.10
CA GLU A 136 -45.33 31.84 23.11
C GLU A 136 -45.54 31.33 21.67
N THR A 137 -45.04 30.13 21.40
CA THR A 137 -45.19 29.45 20.11
C THR A 137 -46.37 28.46 20.12
N ASN A 138 -46.83 28.05 21.32
CA ASN A 138 -47.90 27.09 21.51
C ASN A 138 -48.70 27.38 22.80
N ASN A 139 -50.02 27.52 22.69
CA ASN A 139 -50.90 27.86 23.81
C ASN A 139 -51.08 26.73 24.84
N TYR A 140 -50.78 25.49 24.50
CA TYR A 140 -50.94 24.32 25.40
C TYR A 140 -49.65 23.93 26.10
N TYR A 141 -48.51 24.34 25.55
CA TYR A 141 -47.18 24.03 26.05
C TYR A 141 -46.37 25.33 26.18
N PRO A 142 -46.66 26.17 27.19
CA PRO A 142 -45.92 27.40 27.44
C PRO A 142 -44.41 27.19 27.60
N GLU A 143 -43.99 25.99 28.01
CA GLU A 143 -42.58 25.59 28.11
C GLU A 143 -41.83 25.57 26.77
N LEU A 144 -42.54 25.49 25.63
CA LEU A 144 -41.97 25.51 24.28
C LEU A 144 -41.82 26.95 23.71
N SER A 145 -41.97 27.97 24.56
CA SER A 145 -41.79 29.36 24.14
C SER A 145 -40.36 29.64 23.69
N THR A 146 -40.22 30.60 22.77
CA THR A 146 -38.93 30.98 22.16
C THR A 146 -38.51 32.39 22.55
N ILE A 147 -37.21 32.68 22.50
CA ILE A 147 -36.66 33.98 22.85
C ILE A 147 -36.48 34.83 21.59
N GLY A 148 -37.17 35.97 21.52
CA GLY A 148 -37.00 36.98 20.47
C GLY A 148 -36.25 38.21 20.97
N LEU A 149 -35.15 38.58 20.32
CA LEU A 149 -34.40 39.80 20.60
C LEU A 149 -34.92 40.98 19.79
N SER A 150 -35.19 42.11 20.45
CA SER A 150 -35.44 43.41 19.82
C SER A 150 -34.48 44.47 20.36
N LEU A 151 -34.23 45.51 19.55
CA LEU A 151 -33.27 46.58 19.88
C LEU A 151 -33.96 47.93 20.05
N LYS A 152 -33.41 48.77 20.92
CA LYS A 152 -33.68 50.22 20.93
C LYS A 152 -32.38 51.00 20.80
N ILE A 153 -32.40 52.04 19.98
CA ILE A 153 -31.23 52.90 19.71
C ILE A 153 -31.50 54.37 20.08
N GLY A 154 -30.50 55.06 20.63
CA GLY A 154 -30.54 56.49 20.88
C GLY A 154 -29.13 57.10 20.93
N LEU A 155 -29.05 58.43 21.07
CA LEU A 155 -27.77 59.12 21.32
C LEU A 155 -27.30 58.88 22.76
N GLU A 156 -26.00 58.69 22.97
CA GLU A 156 -25.39 58.63 24.30
C GLU A 156 -25.51 59.99 25.02
N GLY A 157 -25.96 60.03 26.27
CA GLY A 157 -26.14 61.28 27.04
C GLY A 157 -26.83 61.10 28.38
N THR A 158 -27.01 62.17 29.16
CA THR A 158 -27.55 62.14 30.54
C THR A 158 -29.05 61.81 30.65
N LYS A 159 -29.82 61.93 29.56
CA LYS A 159 -31.21 61.43 29.41
C LYS A 159 -31.46 60.96 27.97
N PRO A 160 -30.93 59.79 27.58
CA PRO A 160 -30.94 59.35 26.19
C PRO A 160 -32.35 58.88 25.82
N LYS A 161 -32.96 59.54 24.83
CA LYS A 161 -34.25 59.08 24.28
C LYS A 161 -33.98 57.98 23.27
N THR A 162 -34.36 56.75 23.61
CA THR A 162 -34.18 55.57 22.77
C THR A 162 -35.43 55.29 21.92
N TYR A 163 -35.22 54.78 20.71
CA TYR A 163 -36.28 54.46 19.75
C TYR A 163 -36.22 52.98 19.38
N ILE A 164 -37.38 52.33 19.26
CA ILE A 164 -37.49 50.92 18.87
C ILE A 164 -37.05 50.74 17.42
N VAL A 165 -36.15 49.79 17.20
CA VAL A 165 -35.75 49.34 15.87
C VAL A 165 -36.85 48.43 15.31
N LYS A 166 -37.60 48.94 14.33
CA LYS A 166 -38.76 48.23 13.73
C LYS A 166 -38.37 47.05 12.83
N ASN A 167 -37.17 47.08 12.28
CA ASN A 167 -36.60 45.99 11.50
C ASN A 167 -35.15 45.81 11.90
N ILE A 168 -34.88 44.79 12.71
CA ILE A 168 -33.54 44.52 13.22
C ILE A 168 -32.59 44.06 12.11
N GLY A 169 -33.11 43.41 11.06
CA GLY A 169 -32.32 43.00 9.90
C GLY A 169 -31.77 44.19 9.09
N ASP A 170 -32.64 45.15 8.77
CA ASP A 170 -32.24 46.38 8.08
C ASP A 170 -31.22 47.18 8.91
N PHE A 171 -31.37 47.15 10.24
CA PHE A 171 -30.44 47.79 11.17
C PHE A 171 -29.05 47.14 11.14
N LEU A 172 -28.98 45.80 11.23
CA LEU A 172 -27.71 45.06 11.20
C LEU A 172 -26.99 45.23 9.86
N GLN A 173 -27.71 45.20 8.74
CA GLN A 173 -27.13 45.47 7.42
C GLN A 173 -26.62 46.91 7.26
N ALA A 174 -27.32 47.88 7.87
CA ALA A 174 -26.87 49.27 7.88
C ALA A 174 -25.60 49.45 8.73
N TYR A 175 -25.49 48.73 9.85
CA TYR A 175 -24.31 48.72 10.71
C TYR A 175 -23.07 48.14 10.00
N GLU A 176 -23.16 46.97 9.38
CA GLU A 176 -22.02 46.34 8.67
C GLU A 176 -21.47 47.20 7.51
N LYS A 177 -22.33 48.02 6.90
CA LYS A 177 -21.97 48.90 5.78
C LYS A 177 -21.69 50.34 6.20
N GLU A 178 -21.69 50.62 7.51
CA GLU A 178 -21.53 51.97 8.07
C GLU A 178 -22.46 53.03 7.47
N MET A 179 -23.71 52.64 7.23
CA MET A 179 -24.72 53.48 6.59
C MET A 179 -25.61 54.21 7.59
N THR A 180 -26.36 55.19 7.08
CA THR A 180 -27.40 55.87 7.86
C THR A 180 -28.67 55.02 7.91
N PHE A 181 -29.11 54.67 9.13
CA PHE A 181 -30.34 53.93 9.39
C PHE A 181 -31.48 54.86 9.84
N MET A 182 -32.62 54.78 9.15
CA MET A 182 -33.79 55.60 9.44
C MET A 182 -34.75 54.86 10.39
N VAL A 183 -34.79 55.26 11.67
CA VAL A 183 -35.67 54.62 12.68
C VAL A 183 -37.13 55.06 12.50
N ASN A 184 -37.34 56.32 12.11
CA ASN A 184 -38.65 56.86 11.72
C ASN A 184 -38.46 58.06 10.77
N LYS A 185 -39.56 58.61 10.22
CA LYS A 185 -39.52 59.73 9.26
C LYS A 185 -38.79 60.99 9.76
N GLN A 186 -38.53 61.12 11.06
CA GLN A 186 -37.91 62.29 11.68
C GLN A 186 -36.53 62.02 12.29
N HIS A 187 -36.12 60.75 12.45
CA HIS A 187 -34.90 60.37 13.17
C HIS A 187 -34.10 59.35 12.36
N GLN A 188 -32.84 59.71 12.09
CA GLN A 188 -31.86 58.87 11.41
C GLN A 188 -30.55 58.84 12.22
N PHE A 189 -29.87 57.70 12.21
CA PHE A 189 -28.61 57.48 12.91
C PHE A 189 -27.56 56.94 11.94
N THR A 190 -26.36 57.49 11.94
CA THR A 190 -25.25 56.94 11.17
C THR A 190 -24.55 55.87 12.00
N LEU A 191 -24.60 54.62 11.55
CA LEU A 191 -24.15 53.46 12.31
C LEU A 191 -22.67 53.15 12.02
N LEU A 192 -21.77 54.05 12.43
CA LEU A 192 -20.32 53.78 12.36
C LEU A 192 -19.95 52.77 13.45
N HIS A 193 -18.94 51.91 13.22
CA HIS A 193 -18.50 50.96 14.25
C HIS A 193 -18.05 51.70 15.52
N ASP A 194 -17.27 52.76 15.33
CA ASP A 194 -16.75 53.64 16.38
C ASP A 194 -17.84 54.43 17.14
N SER A 195 -19.09 54.42 16.66
CA SER A 195 -20.24 54.99 17.39
C SER A 195 -20.70 54.10 18.56
N PHE A 196 -20.24 52.86 18.68
CA PHE A 196 -20.66 51.91 19.72
C PHE A 196 -19.48 51.50 20.61
N SER A 197 -19.73 51.17 21.88
CA SER A 197 -18.69 50.58 22.74
C SER A 197 -18.23 49.23 22.23
N MET A 198 -17.02 48.83 22.59
CA MET A 198 -16.44 47.56 22.16
C MET A 198 -17.32 46.35 22.52
N GLU A 199 -17.98 46.37 23.69
CA GLU A 199 -18.90 45.31 24.11
C GLU A 199 -20.15 45.25 23.22
N ILE A 200 -20.67 46.40 22.76
CA ILE A 200 -21.83 46.46 21.87
C ILE A 200 -21.42 46.05 20.45
N GLN A 201 -20.24 46.45 19.99
CA GLN A 201 -19.72 46.03 18.69
C GLN A 201 -19.64 44.51 18.60
N GLU A 202 -19.08 43.85 19.62
CA GLU A 202 -18.98 42.38 19.66
C GLU A 202 -20.36 41.70 19.55
N ILE A 203 -21.35 42.20 20.30
CA ILE A 203 -22.72 41.69 20.24
C ILE A 203 -23.33 41.95 18.85
N LEU A 204 -23.18 43.15 18.28
CA LEU A 204 -23.74 43.49 16.97
C LEU A 204 -23.13 42.66 15.83
N THR A 205 -21.83 42.38 15.88
CA THR A 205 -21.18 41.48 14.91
C THR A 205 -21.74 40.07 15.00
N GLU A 206 -21.94 39.53 16.21
CA GLU A 206 -22.52 38.21 16.41
C GLU A 206 -24.00 38.15 15.96
N LEU A 207 -24.78 39.19 16.24
CA LEU A 207 -26.17 39.30 15.78
C LEU A 207 -26.28 39.45 14.25
N ALA A 208 -25.36 40.18 13.61
CA ALA A 208 -25.31 40.29 12.15
C ALA A 208 -25.03 38.93 11.50
N ALA A 209 -24.08 38.16 12.04
CA ALA A 209 -23.80 36.80 11.58
C ALA A 209 -25.04 35.88 11.71
N ILE A 210 -25.72 35.92 12.87
CA ILE A 210 -26.97 35.18 13.10
C ILE A 210 -28.04 35.57 12.06
N TYR A 211 -28.18 36.86 11.79
CA TYR A 211 -29.12 37.37 10.80
C TYR A 211 -28.79 36.88 9.38
N HIS A 212 -27.54 36.89 8.94
CA HIS A 212 -27.13 36.34 7.64
C HIS A 212 -27.41 34.84 7.53
N THR A 213 -27.11 34.06 8.58
CA THR A 213 -27.45 32.64 8.62
C THR A 213 -28.97 32.44 8.51
N SER A 214 -29.77 33.26 9.20
CA SER A 214 -31.24 33.21 9.09
C SER A 214 -31.77 33.55 7.68
N GLN A 215 -31.10 34.47 6.95
CA GLN A 215 -31.42 34.79 5.56
C GLN A 215 -31.14 33.61 4.61
N LEU A 216 -30.01 32.92 4.80
CA LEU A 216 -29.65 31.74 4.01
C LEU A 216 -30.64 30.57 4.22
N LEU A 217 -31.05 30.34 5.48
CA LEU A 217 -32.06 29.33 5.81
C LEU A 217 -33.45 29.70 5.26
N GLY A 218 -33.80 30.99 5.26
CA GLY A 218 -35.06 31.49 4.69
C GLY A 218 -35.13 31.44 3.16
N ALA A 219 -33.99 31.46 2.46
CA ALA A 219 -33.92 31.41 1.00
C ALA A 219 -34.20 30.01 0.41
N ASN A 220 -33.94 28.93 1.17
CA ASN A 220 -33.94 27.56 0.65
C ASN A 220 -34.90 26.57 1.37
N GLY A 221 -35.89 27.06 2.11
CA GLY A 221 -37.03 26.24 2.53
C GLY A 221 -37.13 26.01 4.03
N ILE A 222 -37.99 26.80 4.66
CA ILE A 222 -39.03 26.45 5.64
C ILE A 222 -39.82 27.76 5.81
N GLN A 223 -41.00 27.86 5.18
CA GLN A 223 -41.92 28.95 5.52
C GLN A 223 -42.46 28.67 6.92
N VAL A 224 -41.88 29.33 7.93
CA VAL A 224 -42.48 29.38 9.27
C VAL A 224 -43.84 30.08 9.14
N LYS A 225 -44.92 29.30 9.18
CA LYS A 225 -46.29 29.82 9.23
C LYS A 225 -46.44 30.59 10.55
N GLY A 226 -46.41 31.90 10.43
CA GLY A 226 -46.43 32.85 11.54
C GLY A 226 -45.28 33.82 11.33
N LYS A 227 -45.54 34.94 10.66
CA LYS A 227 -44.53 36.00 10.49
C LYS A 227 -44.19 36.51 11.88
N ILE A 228 -43.07 36.06 12.43
CA ILE A 228 -42.43 36.71 13.57
C ILE A 228 -42.22 38.17 13.15
N ASP A 229 -42.63 39.09 14.02
CA ASP A 229 -42.55 40.52 13.77
C ASP A 229 -41.09 40.87 13.39
N LYS A 230 -40.89 41.63 12.31
CA LYS A 230 -39.56 42.00 11.78
C LYS A 230 -38.71 42.76 12.81
N ARG A 231 -39.33 43.22 13.89
CA ARG A 231 -38.64 43.79 15.05
C ARG A 231 -37.79 42.78 15.82
N TYR A 232 -38.06 41.48 15.67
CA TYR A 232 -37.39 40.41 16.40
C TYR A 232 -36.37 39.66 15.54
N LEU A 233 -35.25 39.33 16.17
CA LEU A 233 -34.31 38.31 15.73
C LEU A 233 -34.39 37.16 16.73
N LEU A 234 -34.70 35.95 16.25
CA LEU A 234 -34.66 34.76 17.10
C LEU A 234 -33.20 34.42 17.41
N LEU A 235 -32.92 34.18 18.70
CA LEU A 235 -31.58 33.77 19.12
C LEU A 235 -31.42 32.25 18.95
N PRO A 236 -30.33 31.77 18.32
CA PRO A 236 -30.00 30.35 18.29
C PRO A 236 -29.85 29.79 19.71
N ILE A 237 -30.35 28.58 19.93
CA ILE A 237 -30.36 27.94 21.26
C ILE A 237 -28.95 27.86 21.83
N ASP A 238 -27.98 27.41 21.02
CA ASP A 238 -26.57 27.23 21.39
C ASP A 238 -25.83 28.54 21.72
N ARG A 239 -26.32 29.68 21.21
CA ARG A 239 -25.72 31.00 21.43
C ARG A 239 -26.45 31.86 22.46
N SER A 240 -27.64 31.45 22.86
CA SER A 240 -28.53 32.27 23.69
C SER A 240 -27.95 32.59 25.07
N GLN A 241 -27.27 31.64 25.72
CA GLN A 241 -26.62 31.88 27.02
C GLN A 241 -25.50 32.93 26.89
N SER A 242 -24.53 32.68 26.01
CA SER A 242 -23.40 33.58 25.78
C SER A 242 -23.85 34.99 25.43
N LEU A 243 -24.83 35.13 24.53
CA LEU A 243 -25.38 36.43 24.14
C LEU A 243 -26.05 37.15 25.32
N VAL A 244 -26.84 36.45 26.13
CA VAL A 244 -27.46 37.04 27.32
C VAL A 244 -26.41 37.48 28.34
N GLU A 245 -25.36 36.69 28.57
CA GLU A 245 -24.26 37.06 29.46
C GLU A 245 -23.50 38.29 28.96
N LYS A 246 -23.24 38.39 27.64
CA LYS A 246 -22.65 39.59 27.04
C LYS A 246 -23.56 40.80 27.18
N MET A 247 -24.86 40.65 26.91
CA MET A 247 -25.85 41.71 27.08
C MET A 247 -25.96 42.17 28.55
N ASN A 248 -25.90 41.26 29.52
CA ASN A 248 -25.88 41.58 30.94
C ASN A 248 -24.71 42.51 31.31
N ARG A 249 -23.52 42.32 30.70
CA ARG A 249 -22.34 43.16 30.94
C ARG A 249 -22.50 44.60 30.45
N THR A 250 -23.35 44.83 29.44
CA THR A 250 -23.64 46.18 28.94
C THR A 250 -24.48 47.02 29.91
N GLY A 251 -25.16 46.37 30.88
CA GLY A 251 -26.12 47.02 31.77
C GLY A 251 -27.38 47.54 31.07
N GLN A 252 -27.58 47.21 29.78
CA GLN A 252 -28.71 47.61 28.94
C GLN A 252 -29.55 46.41 28.48
N PHE A 253 -29.79 45.47 29.39
CA PHE A 253 -30.50 44.22 29.13
C PHE A 253 -31.84 44.13 29.88
N ILE A 254 -32.85 43.55 29.23
CA ILE A 254 -34.08 43.11 29.89
C ILE A 254 -34.67 41.87 29.21
N LEU A 255 -34.99 40.85 29.99
CA LEU A 255 -35.85 39.73 29.58
C LEU A 255 -37.26 39.94 30.14
N ILE A 256 -38.27 39.79 29.29
CA ILE A 256 -39.68 39.96 29.63
C ILE A 256 -40.38 38.62 29.37
N ASN A 257 -40.99 38.06 30.41
CA ASN A 257 -41.88 36.91 30.31
C ASN A 257 -43.22 37.22 30.96
N GLN A 258 -44.25 37.47 30.15
CA GLN A 258 -45.59 37.87 30.60
C GLN A 258 -45.54 39.04 31.62
N THR A 259 -45.70 38.76 32.91
CA THR A 259 -45.68 39.72 34.01
C THR A 259 -44.30 39.89 34.67
N HIS A 260 -43.36 38.97 34.45
CA HIS A 260 -42.02 38.99 35.04
C HIS A 260 -41.03 39.73 34.15
N LYS A 261 -40.19 40.57 34.77
CA LYS A 261 -39.14 41.34 34.10
C LYS A 261 -37.82 41.10 34.80
N TYR A 262 -36.86 40.53 34.07
CA TYR A 262 -35.51 40.26 34.56
C TYR A 262 -34.56 41.26 33.91
N ARG A 263 -33.99 42.17 34.72
CA ARG A 263 -32.97 43.14 34.25
C ARG A 263 -31.55 42.59 34.32
N TYR A 264 -31.40 41.42 34.91
CA TYR A 264 -30.15 40.71 35.09
C TYR A 264 -30.46 39.22 35.25
N LEU A 265 -29.60 38.37 34.70
CA LEU A 265 -29.72 36.90 34.80
C LEU A 265 -28.36 36.28 35.14
N THR A 266 -28.35 35.37 36.10
CA THR A 266 -27.15 34.59 36.45
C THR A 266 -27.37 33.13 36.07
N PHE A 267 -26.47 32.55 35.28
CA PHE A 267 -26.54 31.15 34.91
C PHE A 267 -25.83 30.28 35.94
N LYS A 268 -26.46 29.17 36.35
CA LYS A 268 -25.89 28.18 37.27
C LYS A 268 -26.12 26.75 36.77
N GLU A 269 -25.07 25.94 36.88
CA GLU A 269 -25.11 24.50 36.67
C GLU A 269 -25.23 23.79 38.02
N THR A 270 -26.34 24.04 38.73
CA THR A 270 -26.61 23.43 40.04
C THR A 270 -27.98 22.76 40.04
N SER A 271 -28.23 21.85 40.98
CA SER A 271 -29.55 21.22 41.17
C SER A 271 -30.66 22.28 41.24
N LEU A 272 -31.82 21.98 40.65
CA LEU A 272 -32.94 22.91 40.70
C LEU A 272 -33.34 23.17 42.16
N PRO A 273 -33.91 24.34 42.45
CA PRO A 273 -34.37 24.70 43.79
C PRO A 273 -35.66 23.97 44.19
N LEU A 274 -35.80 22.68 43.85
CA LEU A 274 -36.92 21.83 44.22
C LEU A 274 -36.63 21.11 45.53
N THR A 275 -37.65 20.96 46.39
CA THR A 275 -37.55 20.15 47.60
C THR A 275 -38.64 19.09 47.64
N PHE A 276 -38.24 17.89 48.05
CA PHE A 276 -39.07 16.70 48.14
C PHE A 276 -38.95 16.14 49.56
N THR A 277 -40.06 16.04 50.29
CA THR A 277 -40.05 15.57 51.68
C THR A 277 -40.91 14.32 51.84
N VAL A 278 -40.35 13.24 52.39
CA VAL A 278 -41.07 11.99 52.69
C VAL A 278 -41.31 11.88 54.19
N GLN A 279 -42.57 11.76 54.60
CA GLN A 279 -42.99 11.68 56.00
C GLN A 279 -43.88 10.46 56.25
N LYS A 280 -43.85 9.92 57.46
CA LYS A 280 -44.73 8.82 57.87
C LYS A 280 -46.11 9.35 58.28
N THR A 281 -47.18 8.71 57.84
CA THR A 281 -48.56 9.01 58.28
C THR A 281 -49.02 8.01 59.35
N GLU A 282 -50.11 8.34 60.05
CA GLU A 282 -50.64 7.57 61.20
C GLU A 282 -51.06 6.12 60.87
N GLU A 283 -51.28 5.78 59.58
CA GLU A 283 -51.79 4.48 59.11
C GLU A 283 -50.74 3.55 58.45
N GLN A 284 -49.45 3.71 58.76
CA GLN A 284 -48.34 2.98 58.09
C GLN A 284 -48.18 3.26 56.58
N SER A 285 -48.69 4.41 56.10
CA SER A 285 -48.41 4.92 54.75
C SER A 285 -47.34 6.04 54.78
N PHE A 286 -46.84 6.42 53.61
CA PHE A 286 -45.75 7.40 53.45
C PHE A 286 -46.19 8.54 52.52
N LYS A 287 -46.08 9.79 52.97
CA LYS A 287 -46.49 10.98 52.20
C LYS A 287 -45.26 11.69 51.62
N LEU A 288 -45.20 11.81 50.29
CA LEU A 288 -44.23 12.62 49.55
C LEU A 288 -44.82 14.01 49.27
N THR A 289 -44.15 15.08 49.71
CA THR A 289 -44.55 16.49 49.48
C THR A 289 -43.55 17.19 48.57
N ILE A 290 -44.04 17.98 47.60
CA ILE A 290 -43.23 18.64 46.55
C ILE A 290 -43.32 20.17 46.69
N GLN A 291 -42.20 20.88 46.71
CA GLN A 291 -42.16 22.36 46.63
C GLN A 291 -41.39 22.81 45.39
N ASN A 292 -42.00 23.69 44.58
CA ASN A 292 -41.45 24.16 43.30
C ASN A 292 -41.47 25.70 43.19
N PRO A 293 -40.34 26.39 43.34
CA PRO A 293 -40.24 27.85 43.22
C PRO A 293 -39.90 28.36 41.80
N ILE A 294 -39.83 27.48 40.79
CA ILE A 294 -39.49 27.88 39.41
C ILE A 294 -40.66 28.66 38.79
N THR A 295 -40.37 29.86 38.28
CA THR A 295 -41.38 30.77 37.71
C THR A 295 -41.43 30.73 36.18
N THR A 296 -40.35 30.34 35.52
CA THR A 296 -40.28 30.24 34.05
C THR A 296 -39.49 29.00 33.66
N PHE A 297 -40.02 28.22 32.73
CA PHE A 297 -39.33 27.06 32.17
C PHE A 297 -39.37 27.14 30.65
N LEU A 298 -38.21 27.10 30.01
CA LEU A 298 -38.03 27.17 28.56
C LEU A 298 -37.30 25.89 28.11
N ALA A 299 -38.08 24.88 27.73
CA ALA A 299 -37.60 23.54 27.36
C ALA A 299 -36.59 23.59 26.22
N HIS A 300 -36.87 24.35 25.16
CA HIS A 300 -35.96 24.52 24.01
C HIS A 300 -34.58 25.09 24.38
N TYR A 301 -34.45 25.77 25.52
CA TYR A 301 -33.20 26.36 25.98
C TYR A 301 -32.61 25.60 27.17
N HIS A 302 -33.31 24.58 27.69
CA HIS A 302 -33.00 23.90 28.94
C HIS A 302 -32.90 24.86 30.15
N TRP A 303 -33.72 25.91 30.16
CA TRP A 303 -33.65 26.97 31.18
C TRP A 303 -34.83 26.87 32.15
N ALA A 304 -34.54 26.69 33.45
CA ALA A 304 -35.48 26.95 34.52
C ALA A 304 -35.07 28.22 35.28
N ILE A 305 -35.94 29.22 35.34
CA ILE A 305 -35.67 30.49 36.00
C ILE A 305 -36.43 30.54 37.32
N ALA A 306 -35.69 30.82 38.39
CA ALA A 306 -36.23 31.22 39.68
C ALA A 306 -35.52 32.50 40.13
N ASP A 307 -36.30 33.50 40.53
CA ASP A 307 -35.87 34.86 40.87
C ASP A 307 -35.07 35.58 39.77
N GLN A 308 -33.74 35.47 39.76
CA GLN A 308 -32.83 36.01 38.74
C GLN A 308 -31.77 34.99 38.32
N THR A 309 -31.95 33.73 38.73
CA THR A 309 -31.03 32.64 38.43
C THR A 309 -31.65 31.73 37.39
N VAL A 310 -30.93 31.50 36.30
CA VAL A 310 -31.23 30.49 35.30
C VAL A 310 -30.47 29.22 35.67
N TYR A 311 -31.20 28.17 36.00
CA TYR A 311 -30.68 26.83 36.19
C TYR A 311 -30.68 26.13 34.84
N LEU A 312 -29.52 25.62 34.43
CA LEU A 312 -29.35 24.87 33.19
C LEU A 312 -29.63 23.38 33.47
N LEU A 313 -30.60 22.80 32.78
CA LEU A 313 -30.97 21.40 32.93
C LEU A 313 -30.20 20.53 31.94
N THR A 314 -29.81 19.33 32.35
CA THR A 314 -29.47 18.27 31.40
C THR A 314 -30.74 17.73 30.72
N GLU A 315 -30.60 17.06 29.58
CA GLU A 315 -31.74 16.40 28.91
C GLU A 315 -32.48 15.44 29.86
N GLU A 316 -31.74 14.72 30.70
CA GLU A 316 -32.32 13.81 31.70
C GLU A 316 -33.11 14.59 32.76
N GLN A 317 -32.54 15.66 33.32
CA GLN A 317 -33.23 16.50 34.31
C GLN A 317 -34.47 17.17 33.71
N GLU A 318 -34.39 17.62 32.46
CA GLU A 318 -35.52 18.23 31.75
C GLU A 318 -36.66 17.22 31.55
N ALA A 319 -36.36 15.99 31.14
CA ALA A 319 -37.35 14.94 30.97
C ALA A 319 -38.04 14.58 32.30
N ILE A 320 -37.26 14.44 33.38
CA ILE A 320 -37.79 14.18 34.71
C ILE A 320 -38.67 15.36 35.16
N TYR A 321 -38.19 16.60 35.04
CA TYR A 321 -38.92 17.78 35.48
C TYR A 321 -40.20 18.02 34.65
N THR A 322 -40.14 17.80 33.34
CA THR A 322 -41.32 17.90 32.46
C THR A 322 -42.36 16.84 32.82
N THR A 323 -41.92 15.62 33.11
CA THR A 323 -42.80 14.53 33.58
C THR A 323 -43.42 14.89 34.92
N LEU A 324 -42.63 15.41 35.86
CA LEU A 324 -43.13 15.90 37.16
C LEU A 324 -44.19 16.98 36.96
N LEU A 325 -43.94 18.00 36.14
CA LEU A 325 -44.92 19.06 35.86
C LEU A 325 -46.22 18.52 35.24
N GLN A 326 -46.12 17.56 34.32
CA GLN A 326 -47.30 16.94 33.70
C GLN A 326 -48.11 16.12 34.69
N LEU A 327 -47.46 15.38 35.59
CA LEU A 327 -48.13 14.62 36.64
C LEU A 327 -48.74 15.54 37.71
N MET A 328 -48.04 16.62 38.08
CA MET A 328 -48.53 17.63 39.03
C MET A 328 -49.81 18.32 38.55
N LYS A 329 -50.01 18.52 37.23
CA LYS A 329 -51.26 19.05 36.68
C LYS A 329 -52.51 18.23 37.04
N ARG A 330 -52.33 16.96 37.46
CA ARG A 330 -53.43 16.03 37.83
C ARG A 330 -53.67 15.97 39.34
N LEU A 331 -52.85 16.63 40.15
CA LEU A 331 -52.95 16.61 41.61
C LEU A 331 -53.66 17.88 42.11
N GLU A 332 -54.54 17.73 43.10
CA GLU A 332 -55.19 18.88 43.77
C GLU A 332 -54.23 19.58 44.74
N GLU A 333 -53.37 18.81 45.41
CA GLU A 333 -52.29 19.28 46.28
C GLU A 333 -50.94 18.72 45.81
N PRO A 334 -49.82 19.41 46.02
CA PRO A 334 -48.49 18.93 45.63
C PRO A 334 -47.96 17.83 46.59
N SER A 335 -48.75 16.78 46.84
CA SER A 335 -48.37 15.64 47.67
C SER A 335 -48.97 14.31 47.21
N ILE A 336 -48.28 13.20 47.49
CA ILE A 336 -48.62 11.83 47.06
C ILE A 336 -48.49 10.86 48.24
N ILE A 337 -49.40 9.88 48.38
CA ILE A 337 -49.37 8.87 49.45
C ILE A 337 -48.99 7.49 48.87
N TYR A 338 -48.03 6.80 49.49
CA TYR A 338 -47.57 5.45 49.18
C TYR A 338 -47.95 4.47 50.29
N GLU A 339 -48.54 3.33 49.92
CA GLU A 339 -48.89 2.25 50.85
C GLU A 339 -47.70 1.29 51.06
N LYS A 340 -47.79 0.40 52.06
CA LYS A 340 -46.71 -0.55 52.40
C LYS A 340 -46.26 -1.41 51.22
N GLU A 341 -47.17 -1.78 50.32
CA GLU A 341 -46.88 -2.64 49.16
C GLU A 341 -46.09 -1.92 48.05
N THR A 342 -46.21 -0.59 47.97
CA THR A 342 -45.60 0.25 46.92
C THR A 342 -44.47 1.13 47.45
N VAL A 343 -44.15 1.05 48.75
CA VAL A 343 -43.05 1.81 49.36
C VAL A 343 -41.69 1.42 48.76
N SER A 344 -41.50 0.16 48.38
CA SER A 344 -40.25 -0.24 47.70
C SER A 344 -40.05 0.55 46.42
N ASP A 345 -41.11 0.79 45.64
CA ASP A 345 -41.04 1.52 44.37
C ASP A 345 -40.71 3.01 44.59
N LEU A 346 -41.21 3.59 45.68
CA LEU A 346 -40.83 4.96 46.10
C LEU A 346 -39.31 5.06 46.28
N PHE A 347 -38.69 4.15 47.04
CA PHE A 347 -37.25 4.19 47.34
C PHE A 347 -36.37 3.73 46.18
N SER A 348 -36.77 2.72 45.40
CA SER A 348 -35.93 2.17 44.33
C SER A 348 -36.09 2.86 42.98
N GLU A 349 -37.25 3.46 42.70
CA GLU A 349 -37.55 4.01 41.36
C GLU A 349 -37.82 5.53 41.39
N VAL A 350 -38.55 6.04 42.39
CA VAL A 350 -39.00 7.45 42.38
C VAL A 350 -37.98 8.41 43.01
N LEU A 351 -37.54 8.17 44.25
CA LEU A 351 -36.62 9.07 44.96
C LEU A 351 -35.28 9.28 44.22
N PRO A 352 -34.63 8.25 43.64
CA PRO A 352 -33.38 8.46 42.90
C PRO A 352 -33.53 9.39 41.69
N LEU A 353 -34.72 9.44 41.06
CA LEU A 353 -34.98 10.38 39.96
C LEU A 353 -35.25 11.80 40.49
N LEU A 354 -35.93 11.92 41.63
CA LEU A 354 -36.20 13.22 42.26
C LEU A 354 -34.92 13.87 42.82
N GLU A 355 -33.97 13.08 43.34
CA GLU A 355 -32.65 13.56 43.78
C GLU A 355 -31.84 14.23 42.65
N LYS A 356 -32.04 13.78 41.40
CA LYS A 356 -31.36 14.39 40.24
C LYS A 356 -31.85 15.80 39.93
N ILE A 357 -33.08 16.12 40.30
CA ILE A 357 -33.72 17.41 40.01
C ILE A 357 -33.95 18.26 41.26
N GLY A 358 -33.68 17.79 42.47
CA GLY A 358 -33.88 18.57 43.68
C GLY A 358 -33.41 17.87 44.94
N ARG A 359 -33.64 18.50 46.09
CA ARG A 359 -33.24 17.96 47.39
C ARG A 359 -34.33 17.05 47.94
N VAL A 360 -34.01 15.78 48.14
CA VAL A 360 -34.86 14.82 48.84
C VAL A 360 -34.50 14.80 50.34
N SER A 361 -35.51 14.80 51.18
CA SER A 361 -35.40 14.66 52.64
C SER A 361 -36.36 13.59 53.11
N VAL A 362 -35.84 12.54 53.75
CA VAL A 362 -36.63 11.44 54.33
C VAL A 362 -36.59 11.56 55.84
N GLU A 363 -37.73 11.35 56.50
CA GLU A 363 -37.82 11.33 57.96
C GLU A 363 -37.13 10.09 58.55
N GLU A 364 -36.38 10.24 59.65
CA GLU A 364 -35.56 9.18 60.27
C GLU A 364 -36.39 7.93 60.64
N SER A 365 -37.65 8.13 61.04
CA SER A 365 -38.60 7.05 61.38
C SER A 365 -39.01 6.16 60.19
N VAL A 366 -38.73 6.60 58.96
CA VAL A 366 -38.96 5.86 57.70
C VAL A 366 -37.69 5.11 57.28
N GLU A 367 -36.52 5.68 57.52
CA GLU A 367 -35.22 5.13 57.12
C GLU A 367 -34.87 3.85 57.90
N GLU A 368 -35.26 3.76 59.18
CA GLU A 368 -35.03 2.56 60.02
C GLU A 368 -35.82 1.30 59.60
N LEU A 369 -36.86 1.45 58.77
CA LEU A 369 -37.73 0.33 58.34
C LEU A 369 -37.30 -0.30 57.01
N VAL A 370 -36.33 0.30 56.31
CA VAL A 370 -35.96 -0.02 54.94
C VAL A 370 -34.49 -0.44 54.88
N VAL A 371 -34.21 -1.69 54.48
CA VAL A 371 -32.85 -2.25 54.46
C VAL A 371 -32.29 -2.30 53.04
N HIS A 372 -31.09 -1.72 52.85
CA HIS A 372 -30.37 -1.70 51.58
C HIS A 372 -29.24 -2.74 51.57
N HIS A 373 -29.34 -3.74 50.69
CA HIS A 373 -28.27 -4.69 50.40
C HIS A 373 -27.97 -4.75 48.90
N PRO A 374 -26.69 -4.89 48.49
CA PRO A 374 -26.35 -5.02 47.08
C PRO A 374 -26.78 -6.39 46.54
N LEU A 375 -27.41 -6.41 45.36
CA LEU A 375 -27.78 -7.63 44.66
C LEU A 375 -26.54 -8.43 44.23
N LYS A 376 -26.48 -9.71 44.61
CA LYS A 376 -25.59 -10.71 44.02
C LYS A 376 -26.41 -11.81 43.33
N ALA A 377 -26.29 -11.91 42.01
CA ALA A 377 -26.98 -12.94 41.24
C ALA A 377 -26.13 -14.22 41.14
N VAL A 378 -26.76 -15.38 41.33
CA VAL A 378 -26.14 -16.69 41.11
C VAL A 378 -26.95 -17.47 40.07
N PHE A 379 -26.31 -17.83 38.97
CA PHE A 379 -26.89 -18.56 37.84
C PHE A 379 -26.46 -20.02 37.88
N ILE A 380 -27.41 -20.94 37.83
CA ILE A 380 -27.10 -22.39 37.88
C ILE A 380 -27.64 -23.09 36.63
N PHE A 381 -26.73 -23.56 35.77
CA PHE A 381 -27.06 -24.26 34.52
C PHE A 381 -26.87 -25.78 34.65
N LYS A 382 -27.90 -26.55 34.27
CA LYS A 382 -27.88 -28.03 34.29
C LYS A 382 -28.48 -28.62 33.02
N LYS A 383 -27.84 -29.67 32.48
CA LYS A 383 -28.40 -30.51 31.40
C LYS A 383 -29.37 -31.53 31.98
N ILE A 384 -30.66 -31.43 31.64
CA ILE A 384 -31.72 -32.37 32.06
C ILE A 384 -32.58 -32.71 30.83
N LYS A 385 -32.73 -34.01 30.52
CA LYS A 385 -33.58 -34.51 29.42
C LYS A 385 -33.42 -33.75 28.08
N GLY A 386 -32.19 -33.47 27.66
CA GLY A 386 -31.90 -32.78 26.39
C GLY A 386 -32.18 -31.26 26.41
N ARG A 387 -32.35 -30.66 27.60
CA ARG A 387 -32.54 -29.21 27.78
C ARG A 387 -31.54 -28.64 28.77
N ILE A 388 -31.20 -27.36 28.61
CA ILE A 388 -30.48 -26.55 29.58
C ILE A 388 -31.52 -25.92 30.51
N ASN A 389 -31.49 -26.31 31.78
CA ASN A 389 -32.29 -25.68 32.83
C ASN A 389 -31.41 -24.68 33.57
N ALA A 390 -31.92 -23.46 33.74
CA ALA A 390 -31.25 -22.37 34.44
C ALA A 390 -32.11 -21.90 35.63
N ARG A 391 -31.49 -21.82 36.80
CA ARG A 391 -32.07 -21.21 38.01
C ARG A 391 -31.33 -19.91 38.30
N ILE A 392 -32.07 -18.89 38.77
CA ILE A 392 -31.51 -17.63 39.24
C ILE A 392 -31.80 -17.49 40.73
N ASP A 393 -30.76 -17.23 41.51
CA ASP A 393 -30.89 -16.87 42.92
C ASP A 393 -30.41 -15.41 43.08
N TYR A 394 -31.29 -14.53 43.56
CA TYR A 394 -31.03 -13.12 43.84
C TYR A 394 -30.72 -12.95 45.33
N HIS A 395 -29.45 -12.78 45.68
CA HIS A 395 -29.00 -12.65 47.06
C HIS A 395 -28.95 -11.16 47.47
N TYR A 396 -29.63 -10.83 48.56
CA TYR A 396 -29.61 -9.53 49.23
C TYR A 396 -29.22 -9.75 50.71
N GLY A 397 -27.92 -9.81 50.98
CA GLY A 397 -27.42 -10.24 52.30
C GLY A 397 -27.74 -11.72 52.55
N GLU A 398 -28.39 -12.01 53.68
CA GLU A 398 -28.85 -13.37 54.05
C GLU A 398 -30.20 -13.75 53.42
N VAL A 399 -30.89 -12.81 52.76
CA VAL A 399 -32.18 -13.08 52.10
C VAL A 399 -31.95 -13.47 50.65
N ILE A 400 -32.61 -14.54 50.22
CA ILE A 400 -32.48 -15.09 48.87
C ILE A 400 -33.86 -15.11 48.21
N PHE A 401 -34.03 -14.32 47.16
CA PHE A 401 -35.16 -14.46 46.26
C PHE A 401 -34.76 -15.39 45.11
N SER A 402 -35.24 -16.63 45.10
CA SER A 402 -34.96 -17.58 44.02
C SER A 402 -36.13 -17.69 43.04
N THR A 403 -35.84 -17.92 41.76
CA THR A 403 -36.86 -18.29 40.76
C THR A 403 -37.51 -19.64 41.08
N ASN A 404 -36.88 -20.45 41.93
CA ASN A 404 -37.47 -21.67 42.47
C ASN A 404 -37.77 -21.46 43.96
N PRO A 405 -39.06 -21.39 44.37
CA PRO A 405 -39.46 -21.10 45.75
C PRO A 405 -38.84 -22.01 46.81
N LYS A 406 -38.45 -23.25 46.46
CA LYS A 406 -37.78 -24.19 47.37
C LYS A 406 -36.44 -23.67 47.89
N TYR A 407 -35.80 -22.74 47.18
CA TYR A 407 -34.49 -22.19 47.51
C TYR A 407 -34.57 -20.73 47.99
N ALA A 408 -35.78 -20.19 48.17
CA ALA A 408 -35.96 -18.84 48.71
C ALA A 408 -35.75 -18.82 50.24
N GLN A 409 -35.15 -17.73 50.73
CA GLN A 409 -34.97 -17.41 52.15
C GLN A 409 -35.56 -16.01 52.36
N LEU A 410 -36.60 -15.86 53.20
CA LEU A 410 -37.38 -14.63 53.39
C LEU A 410 -36.85 -13.79 54.58
N PRO A 411 -37.10 -12.46 54.61
CA PRO A 411 -36.62 -11.57 55.68
C PRO A 411 -37.26 -11.85 57.06
N GLU A 412 -36.61 -11.37 58.13
CA GLU A 412 -37.13 -11.36 59.50
C GLU A 412 -38.33 -10.39 59.65
N VAL A 413 -39.23 -10.65 60.59
CA VAL A 413 -40.48 -9.89 60.78
C VAL A 413 -40.18 -8.41 61.09
N ASN A 414 -40.73 -7.50 60.26
CA ASN A 414 -40.66 -6.02 60.34
C ASN A 414 -39.54 -5.30 59.55
N GLN A 415 -38.77 -5.97 58.68
CA GLN A 415 -37.84 -5.30 57.75
C GLN A 415 -38.25 -5.53 56.29
N GLU A 416 -38.29 -4.47 55.49
CA GLU A 416 -38.48 -4.55 54.04
C GLU A 416 -37.14 -4.36 53.31
N ILE A 417 -36.82 -5.25 52.36
CA ILE A 417 -35.60 -5.17 51.56
C ILE A 417 -35.86 -4.42 50.27
N VAL A 418 -35.10 -3.37 50.03
CA VAL A 418 -35.13 -2.65 48.76
C VAL A 418 -34.49 -3.51 47.67
N ARG A 419 -35.31 -3.95 46.72
CA ARG A 419 -34.86 -4.79 45.62
C ARG A 419 -34.37 -3.93 44.46
N ASP A 420 -33.24 -4.33 43.87
CA ASP A 420 -32.72 -3.75 42.64
C ASP A 420 -33.50 -4.32 41.43
N LYS A 421 -34.75 -3.85 41.28
CA LYS A 421 -35.68 -4.29 40.23
C LYS A 421 -35.12 -4.05 38.84
N ALA A 422 -34.34 -3.00 38.65
CA ALA A 422 -33.66 -2.69 37.40
C ALA A 422 -32.68 -3.81 37.01
N LYS A 423 -31.76 -4.20 37.90
CA LYS A 423 -30.82 -5.30 37.63
C LYS A 423 -31.54 -6.65 37.52
N GLU A 424 -32.53 -6.93 38.37
CA GLU A 424 -33.32 -8.16 38.26
C GLU A 424 -34.02 -8.29 36.90
N THR A 425 -34.55 -7.17 36.38
CA THR A 425 -35.22 -7.11 35.07
C THR A 425 -34.22 -7.25 33.93
N ALA A 426 -33.07 -6.57 34.00
CA ALA A 426 -31.99 -6.72 33.02
C ALA A 426 -31.52 -8.17 32.94
N ILE A 427 -31.34 -8.84 34.08
CA ILE A 427 -31.01 -10.27 34.14
C ILE A 427 -32.07 -11.12 33.44
N LYS A 428 -33.36 -10.88 33.68
CA LYS A 428 -34.45 -11.63 33.01
C LYS A 428 -34.48 -11.38 31.49
N GLN A 429 -34.26 -10.15 31.06
CA GLN A 429 -34.15 -9.80 29.65
C GLN A 429 -32.98 -10.52 28.99
N GLN A 430 -31.84 -10.68 29.67
CA GLN A 430 -30.70 -11.45 29.17
C GLN A 430 -31.08 -12.92 28.87
N PHE A 431 -31.87 -13.55 29.74
CA PHE A 431 -32.39 -14.90 29.49
C PHE A 431 -33.32 -14.95 28.26
N GLN A 432 -34.19 -13.94 28.09
CA GLN A 432 -35.08 -13.86 26.93
C GLN A 432 -34.28 -13.64 25.63
N GLN A 433 -33.25 -12.79 25.64
CA GLN A 433 -32.37 -12.55 24.50
C GLN A 433 -31.67 -13.84 24.05
N PHE A 434 -31.23 -14.66 24.99
CA PHE A 434 -30.66 -15.97 24.69
C PHE A 434 -31.71 -17.08 24.47
N SER A 435 -32.97 -16.72 24.23
CA SER A 435 -34.06 -17.64 23.89
C SER A 435 -34.37 -18.69 24.96
N TYR A 436 -34.19 -18.35 26.24
CA TYR A 436 -34.70 -19.18 27.33
C TYR A 436 -36.19 -18.89 27.58
N GLN A 437 -36.97 -19.94 27.75
CA GLN A 437 -38.39 -19.88 28.10
C GLN A 437 -38.54 -19.89 29.62
N GLN A 438 -39.38 -19.00 30.15
CA GLN A 438 -39.67 -18.97 31.58
C GLN A 438 -40.56 -20.16 31.97
N THR A 439 -40.19 -20.84 33.06
CA THR A 439 -40.92 -21.96 33.65
C THR A 439 -41.38 -21.60 35.06
N THR A 440 -42.15 -22.47 35.71
CA THR A 440 -42.58 -22.30 37.10
C THR A 440 -41.44 -22.29 38.12
N THR A 441 -40.24 -22.74 37.75
CA THR A 441 -39.09 -22.88 38.68
C THR A 441 -37.80 -22.22 38.20
N GLY A 442 -37.84 -21.47 37.10
CA GLY A 442 -36.66 -20.86 36.48
C GLY A 442 -36.82 -20.71 34.97
N PHE A 443 -35.77 -21.07 34.23
CA PHE A 443 -35.70 -20.89 32.78
C PHE A 443 -35.23 -22.17 32.10
N GLU A 444 -35.71 -22.44 30.89
CA GLU A 444 -35.27 -23.58 30.10
C GLU A 444 -35.00 -23.22 28.64
N LYS A 445 -34.03 -23.92 28.04
CA LYS A 445 -33.71 -23.82 26.62
C LYS A 445 -33.39 -25.21 26.07
N VAL A 446 -33.74 -25.46 24.81
CA VAL A 446 -33.33 -26.70 24.13
C VAL A 446 -31.81 -26.76 24.08
N LEU A 447 -31.21 -27.93 24.38
CA LEU A 447 -29.76 -28.07 24.29
C LEU A 447 -29.32 -27.81 22.84
N PRO A 448 -28.53 -26.76 22.59
CA PRO A 448 -28.05 -26.48 21.24
C PRO A 448 -27.01 -27.53 20.80
N ALA A 449 -26.78 -27.61 19.49
CA ALA A 449 -25.77 -28.46 18.88
C ALA A 449 -24.92 -27.64 17.88
N GLY A 450 -23.73 -28.13 17.54
CA GLY A 450 -22.83 -27.49 16.58
C GLY A 450 -22.48 -26.05 16.97
N GLU A 451 -22.64 -25.12 16.02
CA GLU A 451 -22.30 -23.70 16.19
C GLU A 451 -23.06 -23.04 17.34
N SER A 452 -24.34 -23.37 17.52
CA SER A 452 -25.12 -22.82 18.63
C SER A 452 -24.64 -23.33 20.00
N LEU A 453 -24.05 -24.53 20.06
CA LEU A 453 -23.45 -25.06 21.29
C LEU A 453 -22.12 -24.39 21.58
N TYR A 454 -21.30 -24.16 20.56
CA TYR A 454 -20.09 -23.35 20.67
C TYR A 454 -20.40 -21.92 21.16
N TYR A 455 -21.42 -21.27 20.57
CA TYR A 455 -21.90 -19.94 20.98
C TYR A 455 -22.36 -19.92 22.45
N PHE A 456 -23.03 -20.96 22.93
CA PHE A 456 -23.42 -21.07 24.35
C PHE A 456 -22.20 -20.95 25.29
N PHE A 457 -21.09 -21.64 25.00
CA PHE A 457 -19.89 -21.58 25.83
C PHE A 457 -19.08 -20.30 25.65
N LYS A 458 -19.00 -19.76 24.43
CA LYS A 458 -18.16 -18.60 24.12
C LYS A 458 -18.82 -17.25 24.33
N ALA A 459 -20.14 -17.17 24.24
CA ALA A 459 -20.88 -15.91 24.36
C ALA A 459 -21.87 -15.94 25.53
N GLU A 460 -22.77 -16.92 25.58
CA GLU A 460 -23.86 -16.91 26.58
C GLU A 460 -23.33 -17.05 28.01
N VAL A 461 -22.47 -18.04 28.27
CA VAL A 461 -21.93 -18.29 29.62
C VAL A 461 -21.07 -17.11 30.13
N PRO A 462 -20.12 -16.54 29.36
CA PRO A 462 -19.40 -15.34 29.76
C PRO A 462 -20.30 -14.13 30.01
N ALA A 463 -21.36 -13.91 29.21
CA ALA A 463 -22.31 -12.84 29.44
C ALA A 463 -23.00 -12.96 30.81
N PHE A 464 -23.39 -14.17 31.22
CA PHE A 464 -23.93 -14.39 32.57
C PHE A 464 -22.88 -14.23 33.67
N ARG A 465 -21.60 -14.57 33.43
CA ARG A 465 -20.51 -14.35 34.40
C ARG A 465 -20.27 -12.88 34.71
N GLN A 466 -20.53 -11.98 33.75
CA GLN A 466 -20.45 -10.54 33.97
C GLN A 466 -21.57 -10.02 34.89
N LEU A 467 -22.73 -10.68 34.88
CA LEU A 467 -23.90 -10.31 35.67
C LEU A 467 -23.93 -10.95 37.07
N GLY A 468 -23.11 -11.98 37.31
CA GLY A 468 -23.13 -12.73 38.56
C GLY A 468 -22.34 -14.05 38.52
N GLU A 469 -22.42 -14.83 39.59
CA GLU A 469 -21.71 -16.10 39.69
C GLU A 469 -22.39 -17.17 38.82
N VAL A 470 -21.63 -17.85 37.95
CA VAL A 470 -22.16 -18.94 37.11
C VAL A 470 -21.67 -20.30 37.60
N ARG A 471 -22.61 -21.18 37.96
CA ARG A 471 -22.37 -22.57 38.34
C ARG A 471 -22.92 -23.51 37.27
N MET A 472 -22.07 -24.40 36.77
CA MET A 472 -22.43 -25.34 35.70
C MET A 472 -22.29 -26.79 36.14
N GLY A 473 -23.32 -27.60 35.88
CA GLY A 473 -23.33 -29.03 36.14
C GLY A 473 -22.37 -29.82 35.24
N ARG A 474 -21.82 -30.93 35.78
CA ARG A 474 -20.79 -31.77 35.13
C ARG A 474 -21.14 -32.18 33.69
N LYS A 475 -22.32 -32.76 33.47
CA LYS A 475 -22.79 -33.23 32.14
C LYS A 475 -22.90 -32.14 31.06
N LEU A 476 -22.99 -30.87 31.47
CA LEU A 476 -23.01 -29.75 30.53
C LEU A 476 -21.58 -29.30 30.24
N ARG A 477 -20.72 -29.25 31.27
CA ARG A 477 -19.30 -28.90 31.14
C ARG A 477 -18.53 -29.85 30.22
N GLU A 478 -18.79 -31.14 30.30
CA GLU A 478 -18.13 -32.17 29.48
C GLU A 478 -18.41 -32.03 27.97
N LEU A 479 -19.42 -31.26 27.54
CA LEU A 479 -19.69 -31.02 26.11
C LEU A 479 -18.72 -30.04 25.44
N TYR A 480 -17.85 -29.38 26.20
CA TYR A 480 -16.85 -28.46 25.69
C TYR A 480 -15.48 -28.99 26.08
N LEU A 481 -14.75 -29.51 25.10
CA LEU A 481 -13.39 -30.00 25.29
C LEU A 481 -12.45 -28.82 25.33
N ASP A 482 -11.77 -28.67 26.47
CA ASP A 482 -10.79 -27.61 26.66
C ASP A 482 -9.55 -27.92 25.83
N ALA A 483 -9.18 -26.97 24.96
CA ALA A 483 -8.03 -27.09 24.08
C ALA A 483 -6.71 -27.29 24.84
N GLN A 484 -6.62 -26.92 26.13
CA GLN A 484 -5.44 -27.21 26.97
C GLN A 484 -5.21 -28.70 27.24
N HIS A 485 -6.25 -29.54 27.13
CA HIS A 485 -6.15 -30.99 27.39
C HIS A 485 -6.19 -31.83 26.10
N HIS A 486 -6.50 -31.21 24.96
CA HIS A 486 -6.66 -31.85 23.64
C HIS A 486 -5.80 -31.12 22.59
N GLN A 487 -4.49 -31.12 22.81
CA GLN A 487 -3.54 -30.35 21.99
C GLN A 487 -3.06 -31.14 20.77
N PRO A 488 -2.74 -30.43 19.67
CA PRO A 488 -2.19 -31.03 18.46
C PRO A 488 -0.73 -31.48 18.61
N THR A 489 -0.37 -32.59 17.98
CA THR A 489 1.01 -33.09 17.80
C THR A 489 1.30 -33.30 16.33
N ILE A 490 2.55 -33.05 15.91
CA ILE A 490 2.99 -33.16 14.51
C ILE A 490 4.18 -34.12 14.45
N GLU A 491 4.09 -35.16 13.63
CA GLU A 491 5.22 -36.04 13.32
C GLU A 491 5.65 -35.85 11.88
N VAL A 492 6.95 -35.69 11.64
CA VAL A 492 7.54 -35.56 10.30
C VAL A 492 8.50 -36.72 10.07
N ALA A 493 8.20 -37.55 9.08
CA ALA A 493 9.02 -38.68 8.68
C ALA A 493 9.47 -38.57 7.22
N GLU A 494 10.65 -39.11 6.92
CA GLU A 494 11.13 -39.26 5.55
C GLU A 494 10.54 -40.53 4.91
N GLY A 495 9.71 -40.38 3.88
CA GLY A 495 9.22 -41.47 3.01
C GLY A 495 10.11 -41.65 1.77
N ASP A 496 9.67 -42.46 0.79
CA ASP A 496 10.50 -42.72 -0.42
C ASP A 496 10.64 -41.48 -1.32
N SER A 497 9.51 -40.85 -1.70
CA SER A 497 9.48 -39.67 -2.59
C SER A 497 8.95 -38.39 -1.92
N TRP A 498 8.45 -38.51 -0.69
CA TRP A 498 7.77 -37.45 0.04
C TRP A 498 8.23 -37.43 1.49
N LEU A 499 7.97 -36.32 2.16
CA LEU A 499 7.95 -36.19 3.62
C LEU A 499 6.52 -36.44 4.06
N ASP A 500 6.37 -37.36 5.01
CA ASP A 500 5.10 -37.75 5.57
C ASP A 500 4.89 -36.96 6.86
N ILE A 501 3.94 -36.04 6.83
CA ILE A 501 3.55 -35.24 7.99
C ILE A 501 2.26 -35.83 8.55
N ARG A 502 2.33 -36.38 9.76
CA ARG A 502 1.18 -36.90 10.50
C ARG A 502 0.74 -35.88 11.53
N PHE A 503 -0.55 -35.75 11.69
CA PHE A 503 -1.17 -34.88 12.66
C PHE A 503 -2.05 -35.70 13.58
N ASP A 504 -1.96 -35.46 14.88
CA ASP A 504 -2.78 -36.11 15.87
C ASP A 504 -3.26 -35.10 16.93
N VAL A 505 -4.39 -35.38 17.57
CA VAL A 505 -4.96 -34.57 18.65
C VAL A 505 -5.23 -35.46 19.83
N THR A 506 -4.60 -35.15 20.97
CA THR A 506 -4.66 -35.99 22.17
C THR A 506 -6.12 -36.26 22.57
N GLY A 507 -6.52 -37.53 22.68
CA GLY A 507 -7.85 -37.94 23.15
C GLY A 507 -8.98 -37.85 22.12
N ILE A 508 -8.68 -37.60 20.85
CA ILE A 508 -9.63 -37.67 19.72
C ILE A 508 -9.42 -38.99 18.97
N ASP A 509 -10.51 -39.58 18.47
CA ASP A 509 -10.46 -40.82 17.68
C ASP A 509 -9.78 -40.59 16.32
N GLU A 510 -8.88 -41.50 15.91
CA GLU A 510 -8.14 -41.41 14.63
C GLU A 510 -9.05 -41.26 13.40
N THR A 511 -10.28 -41.78 13.44
CA THR A 511 -11.25 -41.67 12.34
C THR A 511 -11.90 -40.30 12.21
N GLU A 512 -11.66 -39.39 13.16
CA GLU A 512 -12.18 -38.01 13.16
C GLU A 512 -11.09 -36.96 12.90
N ILE A 513 -9.80 -37.34 12.96
CA ILE A 513 -8.65 -36.44 12.78
C ILE A 513 -8.68 -35.75 11.41
N ASP A 514 -8.93 -36.47 10.33
CA ASP A 514 -9.04 -35.89 8.98
C ASP A 514 -10.10 -34.78 8.90
N ALA A 515 -11.21 -34.94 9.61
CA ALA A 515 -12.28 -33.95 9.65
C ALA A 515 -11.90 -32.72 10.50
N VAL A 516 -11.21 -32.94 11.62
CA VAL A 516 -10.62 -31.86 12.44
C VAL A 516 -9.61 -31.05 11.62
N LEU A 517 -8.69 -31.72 10.93
CA LEU A 517 -7.73 -31.12 10.01
C LEU A 517 -8.41 -30.28 8.91
N THR A 518 -9.46 -30.83 8.31
CA THR A 518 -10.23 -30.13 7.27
C THR A 518 -10.88 -28.87 7.81
N SER A 519 -11.35 -28.87 9.06
CA SER A 519 -11.90 -27.69 9.72
C SER A 519 -10.82 -26.67 10.10
N LEU A 520 -9.65 -27.10 10.56
CA LEU A 520 -8.50 -26.22 10.79
C LEU A 520 -8.03 -25.54 9.49
N LEU A 521 -7.92 -26.29 8.38
CA LEU A 521 -7.56 -25.77 7.06
C LEU A 521 -8.58 -24.75 6.49
N ARG A 522 -9.82 -24.79 6.98
CA ARG A 522 -10.87 -23.80 6.65
C ARG A 522 -10.86 -22.59 7.58
N ASN A 523 -10.02 -22.56 8.61
CA ASN A 523 -10.08 -21.59 9.71
C ASN A 523 -11.45 -21.58 10.40
N ASP A 524 -12.06 -22.76 10.56
CA ASP A 524 -13.24 -22.88 11.42
C ASP A 524 -12.83 -22.57 12.88
N ALA A 525 -13.77 -22.11 13.71
CA ALA A 525 -13.47 -21.80 15.12
C ALA A 525 -13.52 -23.03 16.05
N PHE A 526 -14.18 -24.11 15.60
CA PHE A 526 -14.38 -25.34 16.35
C PHE A 526 -14.71 -26.52 15.42
N TYR A 527 -14.65 -27.74 15.95
CA TYR A 527 -15.18 -28.96 15.34
C TYR A 527 -16.13 -29.67 16.30
N THR A 528 -17.18 -30.32 15.77
CA THR A 528 -18.11 -31.14 16.57
C THR A 528 -17.82 -32.61 16.34
N LEU A 529 -17.42 -33.30 17.41
CA LEU A 529 -17.13 -34.74 17.38
C LEU A 529 -18.41 -35.55 17.19
N LYS A 530 -18.28 -36.81 16.73
CA LYS A 530 -19.39 -37.77 16.63
C LYS A 530 -20.07 -38.01 17.99
N SER A 531 -19.33 -37.83 19.09
CA SER A 531 -19.86 -37.89 20.47
C SER A 531 -20.81 -36.71 20.81
N GLY A 532 -20.80 -35.64 20.02
CA GLY A 532 -21.55 -34.41 20.23
C GLY A 532 -20.82 -33.36 21.09
N GLU A 533 -19.56 -33.60 21.42
CA GLU A 533 -18.68 -32.66 22.13
C GLU A 533 -18.06 -31.66 21.14
N ILE A 534 -17.74 -30.45 21.63
CA ILE A 534 -17.14 -29.37 20.85
C ILE A 534 -15.65 -29.29 21.19
N LEU A 535 -14.80 -29.46 20.17
CA LEU A 535 -13.38 -29.16 20.22
C LEU A 535 -13.18 -27.74 19.69
N ALA A 536 -12.79 -26.81 20.54
CA ALA A 536 -12.52 -25.44 20.14
C ALA A 536 -11.06 -25.25 19.70
N PHE A 537 -10.84 -24.40 18.70
CA PHE A 537 -9.51 -24.13 18.13
C PHE A 537 -8.93 -22.80 18.59
N ASP A 538 -9.32 -22.34 19.78
CA ASP A 538 -8.98 -21.02 20.31
C ASP A 538 -7.67 -21.00 21.11
N SER A 539 -7.03 -22.15 21.29
CA SER A 539 -5.69 -22.22 21.88
C SER A 539 -4.62 -21.76 20.91
N GLU A 540 -3.51 -21.27 21.44
CA GLU A 540 -2.35 -20.85 20.66
C GLU A 540 -1.81 -21.98 19.78
N GLU A 541 -1.83 -23.22 20.28
CA GLU A 541 -1.32 -24.40 19.61
C GLU A 541 -2.08 -24.71 18.31
N PHE A 542 -3.42 -24.75 18.36
CA PHE A 542 -4.26 -24.91 17.15
C PHE A 542 -4.07 -23.76 16.15
N PHE A 543 -3.84 -22.54 16.61
CA PHE A 543 -3.53 -21.41 15.72
C PHE A 543 -2.20 -21.60 15.01
N HIS A 544 -1.14 -21.96 15.75
CA HIS A 544 0.18 -22.26 15.17
C HIS A 544 0.11 -23.41 14.17
N THR A 545 -0.57 -24.50 14.53
CA THR A 545 -0.82 -25.63 13.62
C THR A 545 -1.56 -25.18 12.36
N SER A 546 -2.65 -24.41 12.49
CA SER A 546 -3.41 -23.93 11.32
C SER A 546 -2.54 -23.06 10.40
N ALA A 547 -1.69 -22.21 10.96
CA ALA A 547 -0.76 -21.39 10.18
C ALA A 547 0.26 -22.25 9.41
N ILE A 548 0.79 -23.31 10.04
CA ILE A 548 1.70 -24.28 9.40
C ILE A 548 0.96 -25.02 8.28
N LEU A 549 -0.20 -25.60 8.56
CA LEU A 549 -1.02 -26.32 7.58
C LEU A 549 -1.41 -25.44 6.39
N THR A 550 -1.74 -24.16 6.64
CA THR A 550 -2.07 -23.20 5.59
C THR A 550 -0.88 -22.91 4.67
N LYS A 551 0.35 -22.85 5.21
CA LYS A 551 1.58 -22.70 4.41
C LYS A 551 1.85 -23.93 3.55
N LEU A 552 1.59 -25.12 4.08
CA LEU A 552 1.79 -26.40 3.39
C LEU A 552 0.70 -26.69 2.33
N ARG A 553 -0.53 -26.17 2.52
CA ARG A 553 -1.75 -26.41 1.73
C ARG A 553 -1.58 -26.35 0.20
N LYS A 554 -0.68 -25.53 -0.32
CA LYS A 554 -0.50 -25.35 -1.78
C LYS A 554 0.13 -26.57 -2.48
N ASN A 555 0.76 -27.48 -1.73
CA ASN A 555 1.56 -28.58 -2.28
C ASN A 555 1.13 -29.98 -1.79
N MET A 556 -0.06 -30.11 -1.21
CA MET A 556 -0.48 -31.33 -0.52
C MET A 556 -1.26 -32.30 -1.41
N HIS A 557 -0.91 -33.58 -1.32
CA HIS A 557 -1.81 -34.70 -1.55
C HIS A 557 -2.08 -35.34 -0.19
N GLN A 558 -3.35 -35.47 0.18
CA GLN A 558 -3.78 -36.08 1.44
C GLN A 558 -4.29 -37.49 1.13
N GLU A 559 -3.66 -38.49 1.74
CA GLU A 559 -4.09 -39.89 1.74
C GLU A 559 -3.96 -40.41 3.19
N ASP A 560 -5.02 -41.03 3.72
CA ASP A 560 -5.03 -41.77 4.99
C ASP A 560 -4.31 -41.11 6.19
N ASN A 561 -4.79 -39.95 6.68
CA ASN A 561 -4.20 -39.20 7.82
C ASN A 561 -2.74 -38.72 7.62
N VAL A 562 -2.16 -38.82 6.41
CA VAL A 562 -0.80 -38.37 6.10
C VAL A 562 -0.83 -37.24 5.08
N ILE A 563 -0.09 -36.17 5.39
CA ILE A 563 0.17 -35.08 4.47
C ILE A 563 1.52 -35.33 3.78
N HIS A 564 1.48 -35.57 2.48
CA HIS A 564 2.71 -35.74 1.70
C HIS A 564 3.22 -34.38 1.20
N VAL A 565 4.47 -34.05 1.55
CA VAL A 565 5.16 -32.82 1.11
C VAL A 565 6.46 -33.17 0.38
N PRO A 566 6.83 -32.48 -0.71
CA PRO A 566 8.09 -32.76 -1.40
C PRO A 566 9.30 -32.68 -0.47
N LYS A 567 10.24 -33.64 -0.57
CA LYS A 567 11.46 -33.67 0.26
C LYS A 567 12.29 -32.39 0.20
N ASN A 568 12.26 -31.68 -0.93
CA ASN A 568 13.00 -30.44 -1.12
C ASN A 568 12.48 -29.28 -0.26
N GLN A 569 11.37 -29.46 0.45
CA GLN A 569 10.83 -28.51 1.44
C GLN A 569 11.22 -28.88 2.88
N GLY A 570 12.03 -29.91 3.10
CA GLY A 570 12.39 -30.41 4.43
C GLY A 570 12.97 -29.32 5.35
N LEU A 571 13.95 -28.55 4.87
CA LEU A 571 14.53 -27.45 5.66
C LEU A 571 13.53 -26.33 5.99
N MET A 572 12.58 -26.08 5.09
CA MET A 572 11.50 -25.13 5.37
C MET A 572 10.58 -25.66 6.46
N ILE A 573 10.21 -26.95 6.40
CA ILE A 573 9.37 -27.61 7.40
C ILE A 573 10.06 -27.61 8.77
N GLU A 574 11.34 -27.95 8.82
CA GLU A 574 12.14 -27.89 10.05
C GLU A 574 12.11 -26.47 10.63
N SER A 575 12.42 -25.45 9.84
CA SER A 575 12.40 -24.05 10.33
C SER A 575 11.02 -23.57 10.78
N LEU A 576 9.94 -24.12 10.23
CA LEU A 576 8.56 -23.79 10.64
C LEU A 576 8.12 -24.49 11.92
N LEU A 577 8.78 -25.60 12.25
CA LEU A 577 8.44 -26.48 13.36
C LEU A 577 9.48 -26.46 14.49
N GLU A 578 10.60 -25.75 14.31
CA GLU A 578 11.72 -25.66 15.26
C GLU A 578 11.26 -25.15 16.64
N ASP A 579 10.38 -24.15 16.65
CA ASP A 579 9.82 -23.56 17.89
C ASP A 579 8.65 -24.37 18.48
N ASN A 580 8.24 -25.46 17.83
CA ASN A 580 7.12 -26.28 18.28
C ASN A 580 7.64 -27.49 19.09
N GLU A 581 7.55 -27.41 20.42
CA GLU A 581 7.96 -28.48 21.34
C GLU A 581 7.24 -29.83 21.10
N ARG A 582 6.14 -29.82 20.34
CA ARG A 582 5.31 -30.99 20.00
C ARG A 582 5.48 -31.46 18.57
N ALA A 583 6.48 -30.93 17.86
CA ALA A 583 6.93 -31.46 16.58
C ALA A 583 8.00 -32.53 16.81
N HIS A 584 7.77 -33.73 16.29
CA HIS A 584 8.70 -34.84 16.36
C HIS A 584 9.23 -35.16 14.96
N PHE A 585 10.55 -35.11 14.79
CA PHE A 585 11.23 -35.44 13.54
C PHE A 585 11.90 -36.80 13.62
N SER A 586 11.73 -37.64 12.59
CA SER A 586 12.43 -38.93 12.50
C SER A 586 13.95 -38.75 12.40
N ASP A 587 14.70 -39.77 12.84
CA ASP A 587 16.18 -39.74 12.74
C ASP A 587 16.67 -39.65 11.30
N SER A 588 15.95 -40.26 10.34
CA SER A 588 16.23 -40.15 8.91
C SER A 588 16.12 -38.71 8.40
N PHE A 589 15.07 -37.99 8.81
CA PHE A 589 14.88 -36.59 8.45
C PHE A 589 15.99 -35.70 9.03
N LYS A 590 16.33 -35.89 10.31
CA LYS A 590 17.43 -35.14 10.95
C LYS A 590 18.77 -35.38 10.26
N LYS A 591 19.03 -36.63 9.84
CA LYS A 591 20.21 -36.97 9.06
C LYS A 591 20.22 -36.26 7.70
N MET A 592 19.11 -36.27 6.97
CA MET A 592 18.98 -35.56 5.69
C MET A 592 19.28 -34.06 5.83
N VAL A 593 18.69 -33.41 6.84
CA VAL A 593 18.96 -31.99 7.14
C VAL A 593 20.44 -31.77 7.43
N THR A 594 21.05 -32.63 8.26
CA THR A 594 22.47 -32.53 8.61
C THR A 594 23.36 -32.68 7.38
N ASP A 595 23.07 -33.65 6.50
CA ASP A 595 23.84 -33.88 5.28
C ASP A 595 23.67 -32.71 4.27
N LEU A 596 22.48 -32.08 4.22
CA LEU A 596 22.22 -30.89 3.40
C LEU A 596 22.96 -29.64 3.90
N THR A 597 23.13 -29.50 5.21
CA THR A 597 23.79 -28.35 5.84
C THR A 597 25.31 -28.52 5.94
N HIS A 598 25.80 -29.76 6.01
CA HIS A 598 27.23 -30.10 6.13
C HIS A 598 27.66 -31.14 5.06
N PRO A 599 27.60 -30.79 3.77
CA PRO A 599 27.86 -31.72 2.67
C PRO A 599 29.29 -32.28 2.64
N GLU A 600 30.26 -31.61 3.26
CA GLU A 600 31.63 -32.09 3.41
C GLU A 600 31.76 -33.38 4.23
N ASN A 601 30.81 -33.62 5.12
CA ASN A 601 30.76 -34.81 5.98
C ASN A 601 30.06 -36.00 5.32
N PHE A 602 29.43 -35.80 4.15
CA PHE A 602 28.76 -36.88 3.44
C PHE A 602 29.75 -37.95 2.98
N GLU A 603 29.48 -39.20 3.36
CA GLU A 603 30.37 -40.32 3.08
C GLU A 603 30.22 -40.79 1.61
N ALA A 604 31.12 -40.33 0.74
CA ALA A 604 31.26 -40.82 -0.63
C ALA A 604 32.73 -41.08 -1.00
N GLN A 605 33.00 -42.25 -1.57
CA GLN A 605 34.34 -42.65 -2.01
C GLN A 605 34.59 -42.19 -3.45
N VAL A 606 35.77 -41.61 -3.71
CA VAL A 606 36.17 -41.24 -5.08
C VAL A 606 36.29 -42.49 -5.95
N PRO A 607 35.76 -42.49 -7.19
CA PRO A 607 35.79 -43.65 -8.10
C PRO A 607 37.20 -44.17 -8.36
N LYS A 608 37.34 -45.50 -8.39
CA LYS A 608 38.65 -46.15 -8.52
C LYS A 608 39.23 -46.02 -9.92
N THR A 609 38.39 -45.92 -10.95
CA THR A 609 38.83 -45.83 -12.35
C THR A 609 39.08 -44.40 -12.82
N LEU A 610 38.93 -43.40 -11.94
CA LEU A 610 39.22 -41.99 -12.24
C LEU A 610 40.72 -41.80 -12.54
N GLN A 611 41.02 -41.26 -13.72
CA GLN A 611 42.38 -40.94 -14.17
C GLN A 611 42.77 -39.50 -13.81
N ALA A 612 42.50 -39.10 -12.56
CA ALA A 612 42.82 -37.78 -12.01
C ALA A 612 42.92 -37.82 -10.48
N THR A 613 43.69 -36.90 -9.91
CA THR A 613 43.70 -36.64 -8.46
C THR A 613 42.88 -35.40 -8.16
N LEU A 614 41.84 -35.54 -7.34
CA LEU A 614 41.00 -34.42 -6.91
C LEU A 614 41.70 -33.61 -5.82
N ARG A 615 41.57 -32.28 -5.89
CA ARG A 615 41.90 -31.41 -4.75
C ARG A 615 40.79 -31.50 -3.70
N HIS A 616 41.10 -31.12 -2.45
CA HIS A 616 40.15 -31.20 -1.34
C HIS A 616 38.80 -30.52 -1.65
N TYR A 617 38.81 -29.30 -2.19
CA TYR A 617 37.56 -28.63 -2.57
C TYR A 617 36.83 -29.35 -3.72
N GLN A 618 37.55 -29.98 -4.67
CA GLN A 618 36.90 -30.74 -5.74
C GLN A 618 36.23 -32.01 -5.19
N GLU A 619 36.84 -32.65 -4.19
CA GLU A 619 36.25 -33.76 -3.46
C GLU A 619 34.98 -33.32 -2.72
N THR A 620 34.99 -32.19 -2.02
CA THR A 620 33.79 -31.62 -1.38
C THR A 620 32.67 -31.38 -2.40
N GLY A 621 33.00 -30.85 -3.58
CA GLY A 621 31.99 -30.60 -4.60
C GLY A 621 31.44 -31.87 -5.25
N TYR A 622 32.28 -32.90 -5.39
CA TYR A 622 31.85 -34.25 -5.76
C TYR A 622 30.91 -34.86 -4.70
N LYS A 623 31.28 -34.80 -3.41
CA LYS A 623 30.44 -35.26 -2.29
C LYS A 623 29.11 -34.55 -2.24
N TRP A 624 29.10 -33.23 -2.46
CA TRP A 624 27.88 -32.43 -2.54
C TRP A 624 26.96 -32.87 -3.70
N LEU A 625 27.49 -33.10 -4.91
CA LEU A 625 26.70 -33.65 -6.03
C LEU A 625 26.12 -35.02 -5.68
N LYS A 626 26.92 -35.88 -5.04
CA LYS A 626 26.52 -37.22 -4.62
C LYS A 626 25.42 -37.20 -3.54
N MET A 627 25.56 -36.32 -2.55
CA MET A 627 24.58 -36.09 -1.49
C MET A 627 23.24 -35.64 -2.07
N LEU A 628 23.23 -34.64 -2.94
CA LEU A 628 21.99 -34.18 -3.58
C LEU A 628 21.35 -35.30 -4.40
N SER A 629 22.14 -36.05 -5.15
CA SER A 629 21.63 -37.19 -5.91
C SER A 629 21.02 -38.28 -5.02
N HIS A 630 21.65 -38.59 -3.88
CA HIS A 630 21.18 -39.55 -2.89
C HIS A 630 19.77 -39.21 -2.39
N TYR A 631 19.51 -37.94 -2.11
CA TYR A 631 18.20 -37.43 -1.70
C TYR A 631 17.26 -37.03 -2.86
N GLN A 632 17.64 -37.38 -4.10
CA GLN A 632 16.87 -37.08 -5.33
C GLN A 632 16.67 -35.57 -5.60
N PHE A 633 17.62 -34.75 -5.17
CA PHE A 633 17.66 -33.33 -5.43
C PHE A 633 18.58 -32.98 -6.60
N GLY A 634 18.19 -31.92 -7.32
CA GLY A 634 19.07 -31.18 -8.20
C GLY A 634 19.77 -30.04 -7.48
N GLY A 635 20.82 -29.50 -8.09
CA GLY A 635 21.58 -28.38 -7.55
C GLY A 635 22.34 -27.58 -8.60
N ILE A 636 22.89 -26.44 -8.18
CA ILE A 636 23.74 -25.59 -9.00
C ILE A 636 25.17 -25.57 -8.47
N LEU A 637 26.11 -26.12 -9.25
CA LEU A 637 27.55 -25.97 -8.98
C LEU A 637 28.04 -24.67 -9.64
N ALA A 638 28.17 -23.64 -8.81
CA ALA A 638 28.46 -22.26 -9.20
C ALA A 638 29.91 -21.82 -8.86
N ASP A 639 30.84 -22.76 -8.72
CA ASP A 639 32.28 -22.47 -8.55
C ASP A 639 32.82 -21.50 -9.61
N GLU A 640 33.75 -20.64 -9.22
CA GLU A 640 34.44 -19.72 -10.13
C GLU A 640 35.08 -20.46 -11.33
N MET A 641 35.08 -19.80 -12.49
CA MET A 641 35.61 -20.35 -13.74
C MET A 641 37.08 -20.78 -13.59
N GLY A 642 37.35 -22.08 -13.68
CA GLY A 642 38.71 -22.63 -13.61
C GLY A 642 38.96 -23.59 -12.45
N LEU A 643 38.01 -23.72 -11.53
CA LEU A 643 38.09 -24.64 -10.38
C LEU A 643 37.83 -26.13 -10.73
N GLY A 644 37.46 -26.43 -11.97
CA GLY A 644 37.30 -27.80 -12.46
C GLY A 644 35.91 -28.41 -12.21
N LYS A 645 34.84 -27.64 -12.43
CA LYS A 645 33.45 -28.12 -12.38
C LYS A 645 33.23 -29.37 -13.24
N THR A 646 33.76 -29.37 -14.46
CA THR A 646 33.70 -30.50 -15.39
C THR A 646 34.25 -31.79 -14.77
N LEU A 647 35.43 -31.73 -14.15
CA LEU A 647 36.05 -32.88 -13.47
C LEU A 647 35.19 -33.37 -12.29
N GLN A 648 34.62 -32.46 -11.50
CA GLN A 648 33.73 -32.82 -10.39
C GLN A 648 32.47 -33.55 -10.90
N THR A 649 31.87 -33.07 -11.98
CA THR A 649 30.69 -33.71 -12.60
C THR A 649 31.03 -35.06 -13.26
N ILE A 650 32.17 -35.18 -13.94
CA ILE A 650 32.63 -36.45 -14.51
C ILE A 650 32.87 -37.47 -13.39
N THR A 651 33.50 -37.05 -12.29
CA THR A 651 33.71 -37.90 -11.11
C THR A 651 32.37 -38.40 -10.55
N TYR A 652 31.38 -37.51 -10.44
CA TYR A 652 30.04 -37.88 -10.02
C TYR A 652 29.40 -38.94 -10.94
N LEU A 653 29.35 -38.70 -12.25
CA LEU A 653 28.77 -39.66 -13.21
C LEU A 653 29.53 -40.99 -13.24
N LEU A 654 30.85 -40.96 -13.10
CA LEU A 654 31.66 -42.17 -12.99
C LEU A 654 31.32 -42.96 -11.72
N SER A 655 31.13 -42.28 -10.59
CA SER A 655 30.71 -42.94 -9.34
C SER A 655 29.35 -43.60 -9.46
N GLU A 656 28.40 -42.96 -10.14
CA GLU A 656 27.08 -43.56 -10.41
C GLU A 656 27.20 -44.83 -11.26
N LYS A 657 28.15 -44.86 -12.22
CA LYS A 657 28.40 -46.04 -13.04
C LYS A 657 29.07 -47.17 -12.25
N GLU A 658 30.12 -46.88 -11.49
CA GLU A 658 30.85 -47.90 -10.69
C GLU A 658 29.97 -48.53 -9.61
N GLU A 659 29.01 -47.79 -9.07
CA GLU A 659 28.05 -48.28 -8.06
C GLU A 659 26.79 -48.91 -8.66
N GLU A 660 26.73 -49.08 -9.99
CA GLU A 660 25.56 -49.59 -10.72
C GLU A 660 24.26 -48.78 -10.47
N ARG A 661 24.42 -47.49 -10.11
CA ARG A 661 23.32 -46.55 -9.86
C ARG A 661 22.95 -45.73 -11.08
N LEU A 662 23.81 -45.67 -12.11
CA LEU A 662 23.57 -44.94 -13.36
C LEU A 662 22.38 -45.54 -14.14
N LYS A 663 21.17 -45.08 -13.82
CA LYS A 663 19.92 -45.55 -14.43
C LYS A 663 19.55 -44.68 -15.65
N GLY A 664 19.97 -45.10 -16.83
CA GLY A 664 19.70 -44.42 -18.10
C GLY A 664 20.84 -43.48 -18.51
N THR A 665 20.68 -42.81 -19.65
CA THR A 665 21.75 -41.98 -20.24
C THR A 665 21.85 -40.63 -19.54
N ALA A 666 23.07 -40.15 -19.33
CA ALA A 666 23.35 -38.79 -18.89
C ALA A 666 23.43 -37.85 -20.10
N LEU A 667 22.56 -36.84 -20.14
CA LEU A 667 22.52 -35.82 -21.18
C LEU A 667 23.24 -34.56 -20.70
N ILE A 668 24.35 -34.23 -21.35
CA ILE A 668 25.09 -32.99 -21.14
C ILE A 668 24.69 -31.99 -22.22
N VAL A 669 24.09 -30.88 -21.82
CA VAL A 669 23.71 -29.79 -22.72
C VAL A 669 24.63 -28.61 -22.47
N ALA A 670 25.46 -28.30 -23.46
CA ALA A 670 26.48 -27.27 -23.37
C ALA A 670 26.39 -26.28 -24.54
N PRO A 671 27.09 -25.13 -24.49
CA PRO A 671 27.34 -24.32 -25.69
C PRO A 671 27.97 -25.17 -26.80
N ALA A 672 27.60 -24.91 -28.06
CA ALA A 672 28.07 -25.72 -29.20
C ALA A 672 29.61 -25.78 -29.33
N SER A 673 30.32 -24.81 -28.76
CA SER A 673 31.77 -24.77 -28.73
C SER A 673 32.42 -25.66 -27.67
N LEU A 674 31.65 -26.07 -26.66
CA LEU A 674 32.12 -26.83 -25.51
C LEU A 674 31.86 -28.34 -25.63
N THR A 675 31.05 -28.77 -26.60
CA THR A 675 30.64 -30.16 -26.73
C THR A 675 31.82 -31.12 -26.92
N TYR A 676 32.78 -30.76 -27.76
CA TYR A 676 33.99 -31.57 -27.99
C TYR A 676 35.02 -31.43 -26.86
N ASN A 677 35.01 -30.33 -26.11
CA ASN A 677 35.83 -30.20 -24.91
C ASN A 677 35.36 -31.17 -23.82
N TRP A 678 34.04 -31.27 -23.61
CA TRP A 678 33.46 -32.29 -22.73
C TRP A 678 33.84 -33.71 -23.16
N LEU A 679 33.75 -34.01 -24.47
CA LEU A 679 34.18 -35.31 -24.99
C LEU A 679 35.65 -35.61 -24.64
N ALA A 680 36.53 -34.64 -24.84
CA ALA A 680 37.95 -34.78 -24.55
C ALA A 680 38.21 -34.97 -23.05
N GLU A 681 37.55 -34.21 -22.18
CA GLU A 681 37.69 -34.31 -20.72
C GLU A 681 37.15 -35.65 -20.19
N VAL A 682 36.00 -36.13 -20.68
CA VAL A 682 35.47 -37.46 -20.31
C VAL A 682 36.45 -38.55 -20.70
N LYS A 683 36.94 -38.56 -21.95
CA LYS A 683 37.94 -39.55 -22.42
C LYS A 683 39.25 -39.49 -21.65
N ARG A 684 39.66 -38.30 -21.19
CA ARG A 684 40.88 -38.10 -20.41
C ARG A 684 40.74 -38.61 -18.97
N PHE A 685 39.67 -38.21 -18.28
CA PHE A 685 39.53 -38.43 -16.84
C PHE A 685 38.77 -39.72 -16.48
N ALA A 686 37.88 -40.18 -17.35
CA ALA A 686 37.03 -41.35 -17.11
C ALA A 686 36.86 -42.16 -18.41
N PRO A 687 37.93 -42.80 -18.93
CA PRO A 687 37.89 -43.52 -20.20
C PRO A 687 36.96 -44.75 -20.20
N THR A 688 36.52 -45.19 -19.02
CA THR A 688 35.55 -46.27 -18.82
C THR A 688 34.11 -45.84 -19.10
N LEU A 689 33.82 -44.54 -19.24
CA LEU A 689 32.51 -44.01 -19.66
C LEU A 689 32.43 -43.95 -21.20
N ASN A 690 31.39 -44.57 -21.74
CA ASN A 690 31.06 -44.50 -23.16
C ASN A 690 30.35 -43.16 -23.44
N VAL A 691 30.91 -42.35 -24.34
CA VAL A 691 30.51 -40.96 -24.56
C VAL A 691 30.45 -40.60 -26.04
N GLN A 692 29.37 -39.93 -26.44
CA GLN A 692 29.13 -39.54 -27.82
C GLN A 692 28.63 -38.09 -27.94
N VAL A 693 29.14 -37.35 -28.95
CA VAL A 693 28.69 -36.00 -29.28
C VAL A 693 27.62 -36.07 -30.37
N VAL A 694 26.42 -35.57 -30.07
CA VAL A 694 25.29 -35.49 -31.00
C VAL A 694 25.39 -34.19 -31.81
N SER A 695 26.02 -34.28 -32.97
CA SER A 695 26.26 -33.14 -33.88
C SER A 695 25.98 -33.54 -35.33
N GLY A 696 25.95 -32.55 -36.24
CA GLY A 696 25.61 -32.77 -37.64
C GLY A 696 24.24 -32.21 -38.02
N ASN A 697 23.77 -32.55 -39.22
CA ASN A 697 22.44 -32.21 -39.70
C ASN A 697 21.35 -33.03 -38.97
N ARG A 698 20.07 -32.73 -39.21
CA ARG A 698 18.96 -33.38 -38.48
C ARG A 698 18.93 -34.91 -38.67
N GLN A 699 19.25 -35.41 -39.86
CA GLN A 699 19.23 -36.85 -40.16
C GLN A 699 20.39 -37.56 -39.47
N GLU A 700 21.60 -36.97 -39.51
CA GLU A 700 22.78 -37.48 -38.81
C GLU A 700 22.53 -37.55 -37.30
N ARG A 701 21.98 -36.49 -36.70
CA ARG A 701 21.68 -36.46 -35.26
C ARG A 701 20.60 -37.48 -34.88
N ALA A 702 19.56 -37.64 -35.68
CA ALA A 702 18.54 -38.66 -35.44
C ALA A 702 19.14 -40.08 -35.47
N ALA A 703 20.04 -40.35 -36.41
CA ALA A 703 20.73 -41.64 -36.50
C ALA A 703 21.66 -41.90 -35.30
N LEU A 704 22.33 -40.87 -34.76
CA LEU A 704 23.16 -40.99 -33.55
C LEU A 704 22.34 -41.26 -32.28
N LEU A 705 21.12 -40.72 -32.21
CA LEU A 705 20.23 -40.90 -31.06
C LEU A 705 19.48 -42.23 -31.11
N GLN A 706 19.18 -42.74 -32.31
CA GLN A 706 18.47 -43.98 -32.50
C GLN A 706 19.30 -45.17 -32.00
N ASN A 707 18.79 -45.91 -31.00
CA ASN A 707 19.44 -47.06 -30.36
C ASN A 707 20.79 -46.75 -29.66
N SER A 708 21.01 -45.50 -29.23
CA SER A 708 22.20 -45.17 -28.45
C SER A 708 22.20 -45.94 -27.12
N THR A 709 23.33 -46.59 -26.81
CA THR A 709 23.59 -47.29 -25.54
C THR A 709 24.71 -46.63 -24.74
N GLU A 710 25.03 -45.39 -25.12
CA GLU A 710 26.09 -44.59 -24.49
C GLU A 710 25.70 -44.18 -23.08
N ASP A 711 26.68 -44.15 -22.18
CA ASP A 711 26.48 -43.65 -20.81
C ASP A 711 26.22 -42.14 -20.83
N ILE A 712 26.92 -41.41 -21.71
CA ILE A 712 26.88 -39.96 -21.82
C ILE A 712 26.63 -39.50 -23.26
N LEU A 713 25.61 -38.66 -23.44
CA LEU A 713 25.37 -37.92 -24.68
C LEU A 713 25.64 -36.43 -24.48
N ILE A 714 26.41 -35.84 -25.37
CA ILE A 714 26.75 -34.42 -25.34
C ILE A 714 26.09 -33.72 -26.53
N THR A 715 25.29 -32.70 -26.27
CA THR A 715 24.60 -31.93 -27.32
C THR A 715 24.64 -30.44 -27.06
N SER A 716 24.37 -29.64 -28.10
CA SER A 716 24.26 -28.19 -27.96
C SER A 716 22.85 -27.77 -27.56
N TYR A 717 22.70 -26.65 -26.85
CA TYR A 717 21.38 -26.07 -26.55
C TYR A 717 20.48 -25.90 -27.78
N ALA A 718 21.07 -25.50 -28.91
CA ALA A 718 20.33 -25.30 -30.17
C ALA A 718 19.86 -26.63 -30.78
N SER A 719 20.74 -27.64 -30.82
CA SER A 719 20.44 -28.97 -31.34
C SER A 719 19.41 -29.69 -30.48
N MET A 720 19.59 -29.68 -29.15
CA MET A 720 18.64 -30.26 -28.19
C MET A 720 17.24 -29.67 -28.37
N ARG A 721 17.14 -28.34 -28.50
CA ARG A 721 15.85 -27.67 -28.74
C ARG A 721 15.19 -28.12 -30.05
N GLN A 722 15.96 -28.26 -31.12
CA GLN A 722 15.43 -28.66 -32.43
C GLN A 722 14.91 -30.10 -32.42
N ASP A 723 15.57 -30.97 -31.66
CA ASP A 723 15.33 -32.41 -31.68
C ASP A 723 14.73 -32.93 -30.36
N VAL A 724 14.09 -32.06 -29.57
CA VAL A 724 13.59 -32.36 -28.21
C VAL A 724 12.73 -33.62 -28.16
N GLN A 725 11.93 -33.87 -29.20
CA GLN A 725 11.07 -35.04 -29.32
C GLN A 725 11.85 -36.36 -29.24
N LEU A 726 13.03 -36.41 -29.89
CA LEU A 726 13.88 -37.60 -29.85
C LEU A 726 14.41 -37.86 -28.43
N TYR A 727 14.77 -36.81 -27.69
CA TYR A 727 15.22 -36.94 -26.31
C TYR A 727 14.08 -37.27 -25.33
N GLN A 728 12.82 -36.91 -25.64
CA GLN A 728 11.65 -37.27 -24.82
C GLN A 728 11.29 -38.75 -24.92
N GLU A 729 11.57 -39.38 -26.06
CA GLU A 729 11.38 -40.83 -26.27
C GLU A 729 12.49 -41.66 -25.60
N MET A 730 13.62 -41.04 -25.27
CA MET A 730 14.75 -41.68 -24.59
C MET A 730 14.61 -41.71 -23.08
N ARG A 731 15.19 -42.74 -22.45
CA ARG A 731 15.33 -42.82 -20.99
C ARG A 731 16.55 -42.02 -20.52
N VAL A 732 16.38 -40.70 -20.40
CA VAL A 732 17.40 -39.81 -19.83
C VAL A 732 17.31 -39.83 -18.30
N GLY A 733 18.37 -40.31 -17.65
CA GLY A 733 18.44 -40.41 -16.18
C GLY A 733 19.00 -39.15 -15.52
N TYR A 734 19.93 -38.49 -16.20
CA TYR A 734 20.67 -37.34 -15.66
C TYR A 734 20.73 -36.22 -16.70
N LEU A 735 20.52 -34.98 -16.27
CA LEU A 735 20.63 -33.79 -17.10
C LEU A 735 21.67 -32.85 -16.48
N ILE A 736 22.74 -32.59 -17.22
CA ILE A 736 23.78 -31.63 -16.84
C ILE A 736 23.68 -30.43 -17.78
N LEU A 737 23.39 -29.25 -17.22
CA LEU A 737 23.33 -27.99 -17.95
C LEU A 737 24.62 -27.22 -17.73
N ASP A 738 25.49 -27.19 -18.73
CA ASP A 738 26.72 -26.39 -18.66
C ASP A 738 26.47 -24.95 -19.13
N GLU A 739 27.10 -23.98 -18.46
CA GLU A 739 26.84 -22.54 -18.65
C GLU A 739 25.32 -22.22 -18.59
N ALA A 740 24.69 -22.59 -17.47
CA ALA A 740 23.24 -22.54 -17.26
C ALA A 740 22.62 -21.14 -17.41
N GLN A 741 23.41 -20.07 -17.42
CA GLN A 741 22.95 -18.72 -17.77
C GLN A 741 22.32 -18.61 -19.17
N MET A 742 22.57 -19.60 -20.05
CA MET A 742 21.93 -19.71 -21.36
C MET A 742 20.41 -19.96 -21.28
N VAL A 743 19.90 -20.42 -20.13
CA VAL A 743 18.50 -20.81 -19.92
C VAL A 743 17.81 -20.06 -18.78
N LYS A 744 18.36 -18.90 -18.40
CA LYS A 744 17.83 -18.02 -17.34
C LYS A 744 16.42 -17.48 -17.54
N ASN A 745 15.91 -17.51 -18.77
CA ASN A 745 14.56 -17.01 -19.07
C ASN A 745 13.64 -18.20 -19.38
N SER A 746 12.74 -18.48 -18.44
CA SER A 746 11.74 -19.54 -18.53
C SER A 746 10.80 -19.43 -19.75
N GLY A 747 10.65 -18.24 -20.34
CA GLY A 747 9.83 -18.01 -21.54
C GLY A 747 10.49 -18.42 -22.85
N THR A 748 11.79 -18.74 -22.85
CA THR A 748 12.50 -19.12 -24.08
C THR A 748 12.10 -20.52 -24.54
N LYS A 749 12.06 -20.73 -25.87
CA LYS A 749 11.81 -22.06 -26.46
C LYS A 749 12.82 -23.12 -25.97
N THR A 750 14.05 -22.72 -25.68
CA THR A 750 15.09 -23.61 -25.14
C THR A 750 14.76 -24.07 -23.72
N ALA A 751 14.39 -23.16 -22.81
CA ALA A 751 14.01 -23.51 -21.44
C ALA A 751 12.74 -24.37 -21.40
N GLN A 752 11.76 -24.06 -22.25
CA GLN A 752 10.53 -24.87 -22.40
C GLN A 752 10.84 -26.29 -22.88
N ALA A 753 11.73 -26.44 -23.87
CA ALA A 753 12.17 -27.75 -24.36
C ALA A 753 12.85 -28.57 -23.26
N LEU A 754 13.81 -27.98 -22.52
CA LEU A 754 14.45 -28.66 -21.40
C LEU A 754 13.46 -29.07 -20.30
N LYS A 755 12.54 -28.19 -19.92
CA LYS A 755 11.53 -28.48 -18.90
C LYS A 755 10.60 -29.62 -19.28
N SER A 756 10.37 -29.82 -20.58
CA SER A 756 9.53 -30.90 -21.11
C SER A 756 10.16 -32.30 -21.01
N LEU A 757 11.47 -32.39 -20.72
CA LEU A 757 12.16 -33.66 -20.50
C LEU A 757 11.82 -34.21 -19.11
N LYS A 758 11.50 -35.50 -19.04
CA LYS A 758 11.30 -36.23 -17.79
C LYS A 758 12.62 -36.85 -17.35
N VAL A 759 13.38 -36.07 -16.58
CA VAL A 759 14.69 -36.46 -16.06
C VAL A 759 14.68 -36.39 -14.54
N PRO A 760 14.98 -37.49 -13.82
CA PRO A 760 15.02 -37.51 -12.36
C PRO A 760 16.12 -36.61 -11.76
N GLN A 761 17.36 -36.72 -12.26
CA GLN A 761 18.51 -36.05 -11.67
C GLN A 761 18.96 -34.89 -12.55
N ARG A 762 19.08 -33.68 -11.99
CA ARG A 762 19.36 -32.47 -12.77
C ARG A 762 20.36 -31.56 -12.07
N PHE A 763 21.46 -31.25 -12.73
CA PHE A 763 22.46 -30.31 -12.22
C PHE A 763 22.71 -29.20 -13.22
N ALA A 764 22.91 -28.00 -12.69
CA ALA A 764 23.35 -26.85 -13.46
C ALA A 764 24.78 -26.48 -13.07
N LEU A 765 25.60 -26.13 -14.05
CA LEU A 765 26.95 -25.62 -13.87
C LEU A 765 26.97 -24.16 -14.31
N SER A 766 27.46 -23.26 -13.46
CA SER A 766 27.60 -21.84 -13.78
C SER A 766 28.98 -21.34 -13.39
N GLY A 767 29.56 -20.48 -14.23
CA GLY A 767 30.78 -19.74 -13.91
C GLY A 767 30.53 -18.34 -13.34
N THR A 768 29.31 -17.83 -13.46
CA THR A 768 28.94 -16.47 -13.08
C THR A 768 28.04 -16.45 -11.84
N PRO A 769 28.08 -15.36 -11.04
CA PRO A 769 27.17 -15.17 -9.91
C PRO A 769 25.71 -15.31 -10.33
N ILE A 770 24.96 -16.19 -9.66
CA ILE A 770 23.50 -16.39 -9.88
C ILE A 770 22.69 -15.42 -8.99
N GLU A 771 23.39 -14.58 -8.22
CA GLU A 771 22.85 -13.85 -7.06
C GLU A 771 22.02 -12.60 -7.39
N ASN A 772 22.03 -12.10 -8.63
CA ASN A 772 21.56 -10.74 -8.89
C ASN A 772 20.19 -10.61 -9.57
N ASN A 773 19.52 -11.71 -9.91
CA ASN A 773 18.17 -11.66 -10.49
C ASN A 773 17.30 -12.83 -10.02
N LEU A 774 16.34 -12.53 -9.13
CA LEU A 774 15.39 -13.51 -8.58
C LEU A 774 14.61 -14.26 -9.66
N ASP A 775 14.29 -13.64 -10.80
CA ASP A 775 13.57 -14.31 -11.89
C ASP A 775 14.44 -15.36 -12.62
N GLU A 776 15.75 -15.11 -12.73
CA GLU A 776 16.72 -16.05 -13.31
C GLU A 776 16.94 -17.24 -12.37
N LEU A 777 17.13 -16.95 -11.10
CA LEU A 777 17.21 -17.95 -10.04
C LEU A 777 15.99 -18.87 -10.06
N TRP A 778 14.78 -18.28 -10.06
CA TRP A 778 13.53 -19.03 -10.15
C TRP A 778 13.46 -19.91 -11.41
N SER A 779 13.88 -19.37 -12.55
CA SER A 779 13.85 -20.10 -13.83
C SER A 779 14.79 -21.32 -13.80
N ILE A 780 16.00 -21.18 -13.26
CA ILE A 780 16.95 -22.27 -13.13
C ILE A 780 16.42 -23.33 -12.16
N PHE A 781 15.95 -22.94 -10.96
CA PHE A 781 15.40 -23.89 -9.98
C PHE A 781 14.16 -24.62 -10.48
N GLN A 782 13.30 -23.96 -11.25
CA GLN A 782 12.17 -24.64 -11.91
C GLN A 782 12.59 -25.71 -12.92
N MET A 783 13.83 -25.65 -13.43
CA MET A 783 14.39 -26.69 -14.28
C MET A 783 15.08 -27.78 -13.47
N ILE A 784 15.93 -27.44 -12.50
CA ILE A 784 16.74 -28.43 -11.77
C ILE A 784 16.02 -29.09 -10.60
N LEU A 785 15.12 -28.38 -9.92
CA LEU A 785 14.43 -28.84 -8.73
C LEU A 785 12.95 -28.37 -8.75
N PRO A 786 12.13 -28.93 -9.65
CA PRO A 786 10.73 -28.55 -9.77
C PRO A 786 9.99 -28.80 -8.43
N GLY A 787 9.16 -27.85 -8.01
CA GLY A 787 8.40 -27.92 -6.75
C GLY A 787 9.05 -27.23 -5.55
N LEU A 788 10.33 -26.81 -5.62
CA LEU A 788 10.96 -26.02 -4.56
C LEU A 788 10.24 -24.68 -4.36
N PHE A 789 9.93 -23.99 -5.46
CA PHE A 789 9.29 -22.68 -5.44
C PHE A 789 7.86 -22.71 -5.96
N PRO A 790 6.98 -21.82 -5.42
CA PRO A 790 5.66 -21.63 -5.96
C PRO A 790 5.71 -20.96 -7.35
N GLY A 791 4.53 -20.74 -7.94
CA GLY A 791 4.41 -20.00 -9.20
C GLY A 791 5.07 -18.61 -9.13
N LYS A 792 5.56 -18.12 -10.29
CA LYS A 792 6.39 -16.92 -10.39
C LYS A 792 5.84 -15.66 -9.68
N LYS A 793 4.52 -15.47 -9.66
CA LYS A 793 3.88 -14.35 -8.95
C LYS A 793 4.09 -14.45 -7.43
N ALA A 794 3.71 -15.59 -6.84
CA ALA A 794 3.88 -15.83 -5.42
C ALA A 794 5.35 -15.87 -5.00
N PHE A 795 6.25 -16.36 -5.86
CA PHE A 795 7.69 -16.34 -5.60
C PHE A 795 8.24 -14.92 -5.41
N ARG A 796 7.73 -13.93 -6.17
CA ARG A 796 8.15 -12.53 -6.03
C ARG A 796 7.67 -11.86 -4.73
N GLU A 797 6.72 -12.47 -4.04
CA GLU A 797 6.22 -11.99 -2.74
C GLU A 797 7.05 -12.55 -1.58
N ILE A 798 7.88 -13.56 -1.81
CA ILE A 798 8.77 -14.14 -0.81
C ILE A 798 9.95 -13.18 -0.58
N LYS A 799 10.31 -12.98 0.69
CA LYS A 799 11.45 -12.12 1.05
C LYS A 799 12.77 -12.73 0.56
N PRO A 800 13.72 -11.92 0.06
CA PRO A 800 15.02 -12.43 -0.41
C PRO A 800 15.78 -13.28 0.61
N GLU A 801 15.68 -12.95 1.90
CA GLU A 801 16.34 -13.68 3.00
C GLU A 801 15.77 -15.10 3.15
N GLU A 802 14.46 -15.25 2.98
CA GLU A 802 13.79 -16.57 3.01
C GLU A 802 14.19 -17.39 1.78
N ILE A 803 14.26 -16.76 0.61
CA ILE A 803 14.72 -17.42 -0.62
C ILE A 803 16.17 -17.91 -0.45
N ALA A 804 17.05 -17.08 0.12
CA ALA A 804 18.45 -17.45 0.36
C ALA A 804 18.58 -18.68 1.26
N LYS A 805 17.80 -18.76 2.34
CA LYS A 805 17.76 -19.95 3.22
C LYS A 805 17.27 -21.20 2.48
N MET A 806 16.23 -21.07 1.64
CA MET A 806 15.68 -22.20 0.87
C MET A 806 16.66 -22.77 -0.16
N ILE A 807 17.48 -21.92 -0.80
CA ILE A 807 18.38 -22.35 -1.88
C ILE A 807 19.78 -22.74 -1.42
N GLN A 808 20.20 -22.32 -0.22
CA GLN A 808 21.56 -22.49 0.28
C GLN A 808 22.10 -23.93 0.10
N PRO A 809 21.36 -25.00 0.44
CA PRO A 809 21.87 -26.38 0.28
C PRO A 809 22.04 -26.79 -1.19
N PHE A 810 21.28 -26.15 -2.08
CA PHE A 810 21.19 -26.48 -3.49
C PHE A 810 22.08 -25.61 -4.37
N ILE A 811 22.93 -24.76 -3.78
CA ILE A 811 23.94 -23.97 -4.49
C ILE A 811 25.30 -24.13 -3.80
N LEU A 812 26.29 -24.63 -4.54
CA LEU A 812 27.67 -24.65 -4.07
C LEU A 812 28.52 -23.66 -4.89
N ARG A 813 29.08 -22.64 -4.22
CA ARG A 813 29.91 -21.61 -4.85
C ARG A 813 31.19 -21.36 -4.04
N ARG A 814 32.33 -21.35 -4.72
CA ARG A 814 33.66 -21.07 -4.16
C ARG A 814 34.47 -20.20 -5.11
N ASP A 815 35.30 -19.32 -4.55
CA ASP A 815 36.15 -18.40 -5.30
C ASP A 815 37.58 -18.90 -5.38
N LYS A 816 38.31 -18.62 -6.47
CA LYS A 816 39.70 -19.05 -6.69
C LYS A 816 40.62 -18.66 -5.53
N LYS A 817 40.48 -17.42 -5.04
CA LYS A 817 41.28 -16.91 -3.92
C LYS A 817 41.11 -17.73 -2.64
N THR A 818 39.92 -18.31 -2.43
CA THR A 818 39.62 -19.09 -1.23
C THR A 818 40.15 -20.52 -1.29
N VAL A 819 40.35 -21.09 -2.49
CA VAL A 819 40.67 -22.52 -2.66
C VAL A 819 41.97 -22.84 -3.41
N LEU A 820 42.59 -21.85 -4.07
CA LEU A 820 43.86 -22.02 -4.80
C LEU A 820 44.90 -21.01 -4.30
N ALA A 821 45.71 -21.41 -3.31
CA ALA A 821 46.85 -20.61 -2.85
C ALA A 821 48.01 -20.57 -3.86
N ASP A 822 48.12 -21.58 -4.74
CA ASP A 822 49.28 -21.79 -5.64
C ASP A 822 49.11 -21.25 -7.07
N LEU A 823 48.02 -20.52 -7.36
CA LEU A 823 47.81 -19.98 -8.71
C LEU A 823 48.69 -18.72 -8.89
N PRO A 824 49.49 -18.60 -9.96
CA PRO A 824 50.31 -17.41 -10.21
C PRO A 824 49.45 -16.14 -10.23
N GLU A 825 50.04 -15.00 -9.87
CA GLU A 825 49.33 -13.73 -9.86
C GLU A 825 48.78 -13.38 -11.26
N LYS A 826 47.63 -12.69 -11.27
CA LYS A 826 47.06 -12.04 -12.45
C LYS A 826 47.29 -10.54 -12.30
N ILE A 827 48.04 -9.94 -13.22
CA ILE A 827 48.33 -8.50 -13.23
C ILE A 827 47.49 -7.86 -14.33
N GLU A 828 46.72 -6.82 -14.00
CA GLU A 828 45.90 -6.09 -14.98
C GLU A 828 46.44 -4.67 -15.16
N ASN A 829 46.76 -4.29 -16.40
CA ASN A 829 47.29 -2.98 -16.74
C ASN A 829 46.43 -2.32 -17.83
N ASN A 830 46.16 -1.03 -17.66
CA ASN A 830 45.55 -0.20 -18.69
C ASN A 830 46.67 0.44 -19.52
N MET A 831 46.68 0.17 -20.83
CA MET A 831 47.64 0.69 -21.79
C MET A 831 46.96 1.80 -22.58
N TYR A 832 47.39 3.04 -22.36
CA TYR A 832 46.84 4.20 -23.04
C TYR A 832 47.54 4.42 -24.38
N SER A 833 46.75 4.57 -25.44
CA SER A 833 47.21 4.80 -26.81
C SER A 833 46.77 6.19 -27.27
N VAL A 834 47.71 6.97 -27.79
CA VAL A 834 47.41 8.27 -28.40
C VAL A 834 46.93 8.05 -29.84
N LEU A 835 45.84 8.71 -30.25
CA LEU A 835 45.36 8.66 -31.64
C LEU A 835 46.38 9.35 -32.58
N THR A 836 46.51 8.86 -33.82
CA THR A 836 47.26 9.60 -34.86
C THR A 836 46.55 10.92 -35.19
N GLU A 837 47.25 11.88 -35.78
CA GLU A 837 46.67 13.20 -36.11
C GLU A 837 45.48 13.08 -37.09
N GLU A 838 45.60 12.21 -38.09
CA GLU A 838 44.55 11.89 -39.04
C GLU A 838 43.37 11.18 -38.34
N GLN A 839 43.65 10.22 -37.45
CA GLN A 839 42.63 9.49 -36.69
C GLN A 839 41.87 10.43 -35.74
N LYS A 840 42.58 11.33 -35.07
CA LYS A 840 42.03 12.36 -34.18
C LYS A 840 41.14 13.34 -34.93
N THR A 841 41.53 13.74 -36.15
CA THR A 841 40.73 14.62 -37.00
C THR A 841 39.38 13.98 -37.34
N VAL A 842 39.39 12.72 -37.78
CA VAL A 842 38.16 11.96 -38.06
C VAL A 842 37.33 11.77 -36.80
N TYR A 843 37.97 11.42 -35.67
CA TYR A 843 37.31 11.23 -34.39
C TYR A 843 36.56 12.49 -33.92
N LEU A 844 37.22 13.65 -33.93
CA LEU A 844 36.63 14.92 -33.49
C LEU A 844 35.48 15.37 -34.40
N ALA A 845 35.57 15.10 -35.71
CA ALA A 845 34.48 15.40 -36.64
C ALA A 845 33.21 14.59 -36.31
N TYR A 846 33.35 13.27 -36.09
CA TYR A 846 32.23 12.41 -35.69
C TYR A 846 31.69 12.75 -34.31
N LEU A 847 32.56 13.07 -33.35
CA LEU A 847 32.15 13.42 -31.99
C LEU A 847 31.33 14.72 -31.97
N LYS A 848 31.80 15.77 -32.67
CA LYS A 848 31.08 17.05 -32.77
C LYS A 848 29.71 16.89 -33.43
N GLN A 849 29.64 16.13 -34.53
CA GLN A 849 28.36 15.83 -35.18
C GLN A 849 27.40 15.15 -34.20
N MET A 850 27.89 14.17 -33.46
CA MET A 850 27.09 13.42 -32.50
C MET A 850 26.66 14.25 -31.28
N GLN A 851 27.52 15.13 -30.77
CA GLN A 851 27.20 16.07 -29.70
C GLN A 851 26.11 17.07 -30.14
N ALA A 852 26.20 17.58 -31.37
CA ALA A 852 25.18 18.47 -31.93
C ALA A 852 23.82 17.77 -32.06
N ASP A 853 23.81 16.53 -32.56
CA ASP A 853 22.58 15.75 -32.70
C ASP A 853 21.93 15.47 -31.33
N VAL A 854 22.72 15.16 -30.30
CA VAL A 854 22.21 14.77 -28.97
C VAL A 854 21.84 15.97 -28.08
N SER A 855 22.54 17.10 -28.20
CA SER A 855 22.29 18.30 -27.37
C SER A 855 20.94 18.96 -27.64
N GLN A 856 20.37 18.79 -28.84
CA GLN A 856 19.08 19.37 -29.24
C GLN A 856 17.87 18.49 -28.93
N MET A 857 18.06 17.28 -28.39
CA MET A 857 16.97 16.33 -28.15
C MET A 857 16.41 16.43 -26.74
N ASP A 858 15.07 16.49 -26.63
CA ASP A 858 14.33 16.24 -25.40
C ASP A 858 14.24 14.73 -25.08
N GLN A 859 13.75 14.37 -23.89
CA GLN A 859 13.68 12.97 -23.44
C GLN A 859 12.86 12.06 -24.38
N ALA A 860 11.79 12.57 -24.97
CA ALA A 860 10.94 11.81 -25.89
C ALA A 860 11.66 11.53 -27.21
N THR A 861 12.35 12.53 -27.75
CA THR A 861 13.15 12.44 -28.98
C THR A 861 14.38 11.56 -28.78
N PHE A 862 15.04 11.65 -27.62
CA PHE A 862 16.18 10.78 -27.28
C PHE A 862 15.80 9.30 -27.28
N LYS A 863 14.66 8.94 -26.66
CA LYS A 863 14.15 7.56 -26.67
C LYS A 863 13.84 7.06 -28.08
N LYS A 864 13.28 7.92 -28.94
CA LYS A 864 12.96 7.59 -30.34
C LYS A 864 14.23 7.37 -31.18
N ASN A 865 15.27 8.18 -30.97
CA ASN A 865 16.51 8.15 -31.75
C ASN A 865 17.62 7.28 -31.13
N ARG A 866 17.35 6.59 -30.02
CA ARG A 866 18.32 5.80 -29.27
C ARG A 866 19.15 4.85 -30.14
N MET A 867 18.55 4.17 -31.10
CA MET A 867 19.27 3.24 -31.98
C MET A 867 20.32 3.94 -32.84
N SER A 868 20.02 5.15 -33.33
CA SER A 868 20.96 5.98 -34.10
C SER A 868 22.14 6.44 -33.24
N ILE A 869 21.86 6.83 -31.99
CA ILE A 869 22.88 7.24 -31.02
C ILE A 869 23.82 6.07 -30.71
N LEU A 870 23.30 4.86 -30.50
CA LEU A 870 24.12 3.67 -30.26
C LEU A 870 24.99 3.30 -31.48
N ALA A 871 24.47 3.49 -32.70
CA ALA A 871 25.25 3.34 -33.92
C ALA A 871 26.39 4.37 -33.99
N GLY A 872 26.13 5.63 -33.62
CA GLY A 872 27.14 6.70 -33.52
C GLY A 872 28.26 6.37 -32.51
N LEU A 873 27.91 5.91 -31.31
CA LEU A 873 28.89 5.46 -30.31
C LEU A 873 29.73 4.29 -30.84
N THR A 874 29.11 3.37 -31.60
CA THR A 874 29.83 2.27 -32.25
C THR A 874 30.83 2.79 -33.28
N ARG A 875 30.49 3.83 -34.06
CA ARG A 875 31.43 4.48 -35.00
C ARG A 875 32.61 5.12 -34.28
N LEU A 876 32.37 5.86 -33.19
CA LEU A 876 33.46 6.44 -32.39
C LEU A 876 34.43 5.37 -31.86
N ARG A 877 33.91 4.22 -31.38
CA ARG A 877 34.73 3.08 -30.94
C ARG A 877 35.50 2.42 -32.09
N GLN A 878 34.88 2.29 -33.27
CA GLN A 878 35.58 1.81 -34.47
C GLN A 878 36.73 2.75 -34.85
N ILE A 879 36.53 4.07 -34.80
CA ILE A 879 37.59 5.06 -35.05
C ILE A 879 38.72 4.90 -34.04
N CYS A 880 38.43 4.68 -32.76
CA CYS A 880 39.46 4.43 -31.73
C CYS A 880 40.28 3.17 -32.01
N CYS A 881 39.66 2.12 -32.59
CA CYS A 881 40.32 0.89 -32.96
C CYS A 881 41.19 1.05 -34.22
N ASP A 882 40.55 1.40 -35.34
CA ASP A 882 41.15 1.69 -36.64
C ASP A 882 40.07 2.25 -37.60
N PRO A 883 40.24 3.45 -38.18
CA PRO A 883 39.24 4.01 -39.10
C PRO A 883 38.99 3.17 -40.37
N ARG A 884 39.92 2.30 -40.78
CA ARG A 884 39.76 1.35 -41.91
C ARG A 884 38.62 0.35 -41.68
N LEU A 885 38.09 0.24 -40.45
CA LEU A 885 36.95 -0.62 -40.14
C LEU A 885 35.67 -0.23 -40.90
N PHE A 886 35.56 1.02 -41.36
CA PHE A 886 34.41 1.46 -42.15
C PHE A 886 34.70 2.59 -43.15
N ILE A 887 35.92 3.13 -43.17
CA ILE A 887 36.36 4.13 -44.16
C ILE A 887 37.31 3.43 -45.14
N GLU A 888 36.85 3.22 -46.39
CA GLU A 888 37.55 2.36 -47.36
C GLU A 888 38.93 2.91 -47.80
N ASP A 889 39.09 4.23 -47.85
CA ASP A 889 40.32 4.90 -48.36
C ASP A 889 41.17 5.58 -47.27
N TYR A 890 41.07 5.11 -46.02
CA TYR A 890 41.81 5.72 -44.91
C TYR A 890 43.29 5.26 -44.86
N THR A 891 44.22 6.21 -44.86
CA THR A 891 45.68 5.96 -44.87
C THR A 891 46.44 6.50 -43.66
N GLY A 892 45.75 7.11 -42.68
CA GLY A 892 46.36 7.82 -41.54
C GLY A 892 46.83 6.96 -40.37
N GLY A 893 46.88 5.62 -40.51
CA GLY A 893 47.31 4.69 -39.47
C GLY A 893 46.39 4.63 -38.22
N SER A 894 46.75 3.81 -37.23
CA SER A 894 46.03 3.74 -35.95
C SER A 894 47.01 3.62 -34.79
N GLY A 895 46.87 4.50 -33.80
CA GLY A 895 47.77 4.53 -32.65
C GLY A 895 47.76 3.22 -31.84
N LYS A 896 46.59 2.58 -31.72
CA LYS A 896 46.49 1.26 -31.07
C LYS A 896 47.16 0.14 -31.85
N VAL A 897 47.05 0.15 -33.19
CA VAL A 897 47.67 -0.87 -34.04
C VAL A 897 49.19 -0.81 -33.90
N GLU A 898 49.78 0.39 -33.97
CA GLU A 898 51.23 0.57 -33.82
C GLU A 898 51.72 0.13 -32.43
N GLN A 899 51.02 0.55 -31.36
CA GLN A 899 51.38 0.14 -30.00
C GLN A 899 51.28 -1.38 -29.79
N VAL A 900 50.26 -2.03 -30.35
CA VAL A 900 50.09 -3.49 -30.27
C VAL A 900 51.17 -4.22 -31.07
N LYS A 901 51.59 -3.69 -32.22
CA LYS A 901 52.71 -4.24 -32.99
C LYS A 901 53.99 -4.23 -32.15
N ASP A 902 54.32 -3.11 -31.52
CA ASP A 902 55.49 -2.99 -30.63
C ASP A 902 55.42 -4.00 -29.47
N PHE A 903 54.25 -4.12 -28.85
CA PHE A 903 54.00 -5.07 -27.76
C PHE A 903 54.13 -6.52 -28.17
N LEU A 904 53.65 -6.90 -29.36
CA LEU A 904 53.72 -8.27 -29.86
C LEU A 904 55.13 -8.65 -30.30
N VAL A 905 55.89 -7.70 -30.87
CA VAL A 905 57.33 -7.89 -31.17
C VAL A 905 58.10 -8.11 -29.86
N ALA A 906 57.91 -7.24 -28.87
CA ALA A 906 58.53 -7.40 -27.55
C ALA A 906 58.11 -8.70 -26.86
N ALA A 907 56.85 -9.11 -26.96
CA ALA A 907 56.37 -10.38 -26.40
C ALA A 907 57.09 -11.58 -27.05
N LYS A 908 57.26 -11.57 -28.38
CA LYS A 908 57.99 -12.62 -29.10
C LYS A 908 59.46 -12.67 -28.70
N GLU A 909 60.15 -11.53 -28.61
CA GLU A 909 61.54 -11.46 -28.15
C GLU A 909 61.73 -12.04 -26.74
N ASN A 910 60.71 -11.91 -25.89
CA ASN A 910 60.68 -12.45 -24.53
C ASN A 910 60.08 -13.86 -24.43
N ASN A 911 59.84 -14.56 -25.55
CA ASN A 911 59.21 -15.89 -25.59
C ASN A 911 57.86 -15.97 -24.82
N ARG A 912 57.09 -14.89 -24.90
CA ARG A 912 55.73 -14.79 -24.36
C ARG A 912 54.72 -15.13 -25.45
N ARG A 913 53.63 -15.78 -25.05
CA ARG A 913 52.55 -16.18 -25.97
C ARG A 913 51.31 -15.39 -25.64
N VAL A 914 50.70 -14.81 -26.68
CA VAL A 914 49.70 -13.74 -26.51
C VAL A 914 48.33 -14.17 -27.01
N LEU A 915 47.30 -13.97 -26.19
CA LEU A 915 45.90 -14.01 -26.62
C LEU A 915 45.43 -12.59 -26.91
N LEU A 916 45.04 -12.28 -28.14
CA LEU A 916 44.52 -10.96 -28.50
C LEU A 916 43.03 -11.05 -28.79
N PHE A 917 42.24 -10.30 -28.02
CA PHE A 917 40.80 -10.25 -28.14
C PHE A 917 40.32 -8.92 -28.74
N SER A 918 39.33 -9.01 -29.64
CA SER A 918 38.59 -7.84 -30.14
C SER A 918 37.13 -8.21 -30.38
N GLN A 919 36.21 -7.25 -30.20
CA GLN A 919 34.80 -7.46 -30.54
C GLN A 919 34.55 -7.41 -32.06
N PHE A 920 35.40 -6.71 -32.80
CA PHE A 920 35.24 -6.48 -34.23
C PHE A 920 36.05 -7.51 -35.01
N THR A 921 35.39 -8.48 -35.64
CA THR A 921 36.08 -9.49 -36.45
C THR A 921 36.84 -8.88 -37.62
N SER A 922 36.37 -7.75 -38.17
CA SER A 922 37.11 -6.98 -39.17
C SER A 922 38.43 -6.41 -38.61
N MET A 923 38.47 -6.01 -37.33
CA MET A 923 39.71 -5.54 -36.69
C MET A 923 40.72 -6.66 -36.54
N LEU A 924 40.28 -7.85 -36.15
CA LEU A 924 41.16 -9.03 -36.11
C LEU A 924 41.73 -9.37 -37.48
N SER A 925 40.95 -9.19 -38.56
CA SER A 925 41.46 -9.38 -39.93
C SER A 925 42.48 -8.30 -40.34
N ILE A 926 42.31 -7.05 -39.89
CA ILE A 926 43.32 -5.99 -40.09
C ILE A 926 44.60 -6.36 -39.35
N LEU A 927 44.49 -6.73 -38.06
CA LEU A 927 45.63 -7.15 -37.24
C LEU A 927 46.33 -8.38 -37.82
N GLU A 928 45.59 -9.39 -38.27
CA GLU A 928 46.17 -10.58 -38.92
C GLU A 928 47.06 -10.20 -40.11
N LYS A 929 46.63 -9.24 -40.94
CA LYS A 929 47.42 -8.75 -42.07
C LYS A 929 48.68 -8.01 -41.61
N GLU A 930 48.56 -7.06 -40.69
CA GLU A 930 49.68 -6.30 -40.14
C GLU A 930 50.72 -7.20 -39.45
N LEU A 931 50.26 -8.22 -38.72
CA LEU A 931 51.13 -9.18 -38.04
C LEU A 931 51.84 -10.12 -39.01
N ASN A 932 51.17 -10.55 -40.08
CA ASN A 932 51.81 -11.34 -41.13
C ASN A 932 52.91 -10.54 -41.87
N GLU A 933 52.70 -9.23 -42.10
CA GLU A 933 53.72 -8.35 -42.68
C GLU A 933 54.97 -8.21 -41.76
N LEU A 934 54.79 -8.36 -40.45
CA LEU A 934 55.88 -8.41 -39.45
C LEU A 934 56.48 -9.81 -39.24
N GLY A 935 56.02 -10.84 -39.95
CA GLY A 935 56.49 -12.22 -39.78
C GLY A 935 56.03 -12.90 -38.48
N LEU A 936 54.91 -12.44 -37.90
CA LEU A 936 54.28 -13.03 -36.72
C LEU A 936 53.18 -14.01 -37.16
N GLU A 937 53.40 -15.31 -36.93
CA GLU A 937 52.39 -16.31 -37.23
C GLU A 937 51.25 -16.28 -36.20
N THR A 938 50.01 -16.39 -36.70
CA THR A 938 48.83 -16.31 -35.84
C THR A 938 47.85 -17.47 -36.03
N PHE A 939 47.12 -17.79 -34.97
CA PHE A 939 45.85 -18.54 -35.07
C PHE A 939 44.69 -17.56 -35.01
N TYR A 940 43.61 -17.87 -35.74
CA TYR A 940 42.43 -17.01 -35.78
C TYR A 940 41.14 -17.78 -35.45
N LEU A 941 40.53 -17.45 -34.30
CA LEU A 941 39.27 -18.01 -33.81
C LEU A 941 38.10 -17.02 -33.96
N ARG A 942 37.12 -17.39 -34.78
CA ARG A 942 35.88 -16.63 -35.00
C ARG A 942 34.65 -17.51 -34.82
N GLY A 943 33.47 -16.88 -34.74
CA GLY A 943 32.21 -17.58 -34.47
C GLY A 943 31.84 -18.66 -35.50
N SER A 944 32.29 -18.49 -36.75
CA SER A 944 32.08 -19.45 -37.85
C SER A 944 33.07 -20.62 -37.87
N THR A 945 34.12 -20.61 -37.05
CA THR A 945 35.07 -21.74 -36.95
C THR A 945 34.34 -22.98 -36.43
N LYS A 946 34.50 -24.14 -37.08
CA LYS A 946 33.82 -25.39 -36.65
C LYS A 946 34.34 -25.84 -35.28
N PRO A 947 33.48 -26.36 -34.38
CA PRO A 947 33.90 -26.72 -33.00
C PRO A 947 35.12 -27.63 -32.91
N GLN A 948 35.27 -28.59 -33.82
CA GLN A 948 36.41 -29.52 -33.85
C GLN A 948 37.72 -28.79 -34.15
N ASP A 949 37.73 -27.89 -35.14
CA ASP A 949 38.91 -27.10 -35.51
C ASP A 949 39.37 -26.18 -34.36
N ARG A 950 38.42 -25.70 -33.53
CA ARG A 950 38.73 -24.87 -32.34
C ARG A 950 39.60 -25.63 -31.34
N LEU A 951 39.26 -26.90 -31.08
CA LEU A 951 40.00 -27.74 -30.14
C LEU A 951 41.41 -28.04 -30.69
N THR A 952 41.52 -28.35 -31.98
CA THR A 952 42.80 -28.58 -32.66
C THR A 952 43.73 -27.36 -32.54
N MET A 953 43.23 -26.16 -32.84
CA MET A 953 44.02 -24.93 -32.71
C MET A 953 44.40 -24.62 -31.25
N ALA A 954 43.50 -24.86 -30.30
CA ALA A 954 43.79 -24.65 -28.87
C ALA A 954 44.88 -25.59 -28.36
N ASN A 955 44.85 -26.87 -28.76
CA ASN A 955 45.89 -27.84 -28.40
C ASN A 955 47.24 -27.47 -29.02
N ALA A 956 47.27 -27.19 -30.33
CA ALA A 956 48.47 -26.75 -31.03
C ALA A 956 49.11 -25.50 -30.38
N PHE A 957 48.29 -24.49 -30.07
CA PHE A 957 48.75 -23.28 -29.38
C PHE A 957 49.29 -23.56 -27.97
N ASN A 958 48.65 -24.46 -27.21
CA ASN A 958 49.14 -24.85 -25.88
C ASN A 958 50.46 -25.64 -25.97
N GLU A 959 50.63 -26.47 -27.00
CA GLU A 959 51.83 -27.28 -27.25
C GLU A 959 53.04 -26.45 -27.71
N GLY A 960 52.84 -25.23 -28.22
CA GLY A 960 53.94 -24.34 -28.62
C GLY A 960 53.84 -23.78 -30.03
N GLU A 961 52.78 -24.08 -30.78
CA GLU A 961 52.64 -23.61 -32.15
C GLU A 961 52.16 -22.15 -32.18
N LYS A 962 52.90 -21.28 -32.88
CA LYS A 962 52.63 -19.85 -33.11
C LYS A 962 52.68 -18.95 -31.86
N ASP A 963 52.90 -17.65 -32.11
CA ASP A 963 53.15 -16.67 -31.05
C ASP A 963 51.85 -15.99 -30.57
N VAL A 964 50.88 -15.81 -31.47
CA VAL A 964 49.67 -15.00 -31.21
C VAL A 964 48.39 -15.76 -31.57
N PHE A 965 47.40 -15.73 -30.67
CA PHE A 965 46.07 -16.24 -30.92
C PHE A 965 45.06 -15.07 -30.98
N LEU A 966 44.58 -14.76 -32.18
CA LEU A 966 43.52 -13.80 -32.45
C LEU A 966 42.14 -14.41 -32.16
N ILE A 967 41.39 -13.84 -31.22
CA ILE A 967 40.11 -14.41 -30.76
C ILE A 967 39.04 -13.33 -30.76
N SER A 968 37.91 -13.55 -31.46
CA SER A 968 36.79 -12.61 -31.32
C SER A 968 36.16 -12.75 -29.94
N LEU A 969 35.82 -11.65 -29.26
CA LEU A 969 35.26 -11.69 -27.89
C LEU A 969 34.02 -12.61 -27.80
N LYS A 970 33.18 -12.65 -28.84
CA LYS A 970 32.04 -13.59 -28.94
C LYS A 970 32.46 -15.05 -29.08
N ALA A 971 33.55 -15.34 -29.77
CA ALA A 971 34.14 -16.67 -29.88
C ALA A 971 35.07 -17.01 -28.69
N GLY A 972 35.45 -16.04 -27.87
CA GLY A 972 36.21 -16.20 -26.62
C GLY A 972 35.37 -16.73 -25.45
N GLY A 973 34.05 -16.61 -25.52
CA GLY A 973 33.10 -17.19 -24.56
C GLY A 973 33.03 -18.73 -24.57
N THR A 974 33.91 -19.41 -25.32
CA THR A 974 33.75 -20.81 -25.75
C THR A 974 34.34 -21.86 -24.81
N GLY A 975 34.69 -21.52 -23.57
CA GLY A 975 35.08 -22.49 -22.55
C GLY A 975 36.48 -23.10 -22.69
N LEU A 976 37.18 -22.84 -23.79
CA LEU A 976 38.49 -23.41 -24.14
C LEU A 976 39.56 -23.14 -23.08
N ASN A 977 40.50 -24.08 -22.94
CA ASN A 977 41.65 -23.97 -22.05
C ASN A 977 42.88 -23.52 -22.86
N LEU A 978 43.44 -22.33 -22.57
CA LEU A 978 44.54 -21.70 -23.30
C LEU A 978 45.70 -21.34 -22.36
N THR A 979 46.06 -22.26 -21.47
CA THR A 979 47.13 -22.07 -20.47
C THR A 979 48.53 -21.92 -21.06
N GLY A 980 48.72 -22.13 -22.37
CA GLY A 980 49.98 -21.87 -23.06
C GLY A 980 50.33 -20.38 -23.18
N ALA A 981 49.36 -19.48 -23.04
CA ALA A 981 49.58 -18.03 -23.02
C ALA A 981 49.85 -17.50 -21.61
N ASP A 982 50.68 -16.47 -21.54
CA ASP A 982 51.01 -15.70 -20.32
C ASP A 982 50.67 -14.20 -20.46
N THR A 983 50.22 -13.77 -21.64
CA THR A 983 49.75 -12.40 -21.90
C THR A 983 48.39 -12.42 -22.59
N VAL A 984 47.48 -11.55 -22.15
CA VAL A 984 46.16 -11.33 -22.73
C VAL A 984 46.02 -9.86 -23.10
N ILE A 985 45.81 -9.56 -24.37
CA ILE A 985 45.55 -8.21 -24.88
C ILE A 985 44.06 -8.08 -25.18
N LEU A 986 43.39 -7.14 -24.52
CA LEU A 986 42.04 -6.71 -24.83
C LEU A 986 42.13 -5.45 -25.69
N TYR A 987 42.00 -5.61 -27.01
CA TYR A 987 42.24 -4.54 -27.99
C TYR A 987 41.18 -3.41 -27.93
N ASP A 988 39.94 -3.80 -27.64
CA ASP A 988 38.83 -2.88 -27.43
C ASP A 988 38.08 -3.22 -26.14
N LEU A 989 37.67 -2.18 -25.41
CA LEU A 989 36.94 -2.33 -24.14
C LEU A 989 35.53 -2.86 -24.37
N TRP A 990 35.04 -3.72 -23.49
CA TRP A 990 33.68 -4.26 -23.56
C TRP A 990 32.82 -3.75 -22.42
N TRP A 991 31.55 -3.40 -22.65
CA TRP A 991 30.66 -2.82 -21.62
C TRP A 991 30.45 -3.71 -20.38
N ASN A 992 30.57 -5.03 -20.54
CA ASN A 992 30.38 -6.00 -19.46
C ASN A 992 31.74 -6.54 -18.97
N PRO A 993 32.20 -6.15 -17.76
CA PRO A 993 33.46 -6.62 -17.19
C PRO A 993 33.55 -8.15 -17.06
N ALA A 994 32.42 -8.85 -16.92
CA ALA A 994 32.42 -10.31 -16.82
C ALA A 994 32.88 -11.02 -18.11
N VAL A 995 32.67 -10.39 -19.28
CA VAL A 995 33.15 -10.93 -20.56
C VAL A 995 34.67 -10.81 -20.66
N GLU A 996 35.22 -9.69 -20.18
CA GLU A 996 36.67 -9.49 -20.10
C GLU A 996 37.32 -10.47 -19.10
N GLU A 997 36.70 -10.65 -17.93
CA GLU A 997 37.16 -11.61 -16.93
C GLU A 997 37.11 -13.05 -17.48
N GLN A 998 36.08 -13.39 -18.25
CA GLN A 998 35.97 -14.68 -18.92
C GLN A 998 37.08 -14.87 -19.97
N ALA A 999 37.47 -13.81 -20.68
CA ALA A 999 38.56 -13.84 -21.64
C ALA A 999 39.93 -14.02 -20.94
N ALA A 1000 40.21 -13.25 -19.89
CA ALA A 1000 41.42 -13.40 -19.07
C ALA A 1000 41.50 -14.79 -18.41
N GLY A 1001 40.36 -15.32 -17.95
CA GLY A 1001 40.24 -16.66 -17.37
C GLY A 1001 40.54 -17.82 -18.33
N ARG A 1002 40.76 -17.56 -19.63
CA ARG A 1002 41.25 -18.57 -20.59
C ARG A 1002 42.72 -18.92 -20.39
N ALA A 1003 43.53 -17.92 -20.02
CA ALA A 1003 44.95 -18.09 -19.69
C ALA A 1003 45.17 -18.26 -18.18
N HIS A 1004 44.40 -17.53 -17.34
CA HIS A 1004 44.48 -17.62 -15.87
C HIS A 1004 43.60 -18.74 -15.31
N ARG A 1005 44.04 -19.97 -15.56
CA ARG A 1005 43.33 -21.20 -15.18
C ARG A 1005 44.27 -22.23 -14.56
N MET A 1006 43.72 -23.22 -13.87
CA MET A 1006 44.48 -24.33 -13.31
C MET A 1006 45.36 -25.00 -14.39
N GLY A 1007 46.65 -25.12 -14.11
CA GLY A 1007 47.67 -25.58 -15.06
C GLY A 1007 48.60 -24.46 -15.56
N GLN A 1008 48.22 -23.20 -15.33
CA GLN A 1008 49.10 -22.05 -15.55
C GLN A 1008 50.28 -22.06 -14.57
N LYS A 1009 51.49 -21.87 -15.11
CA LYS A 1009 52.75 -21.83 -14.34
C LYS A 1009 53.40 -20.45 -14.30
N LYS A 1010 52.96 -19.54 -15.17
CA LYS A 1010 53.49 -18.17 -15.30
C LYS A 1010 52.48 -17.15 -14.79
N VAL A 1011 52.98 -16.00 -14.35
CA VAL A 1011 52.15 -14.81 -14.06
C VAL A 1011 51.42 -14.42 -15.35
N VAL A 1012 50.11 -14.21 -15.26
CA VAL A 1012 49.28 -13.82 -16.42
C VAL A 1012 49.11 -12.31 -16.40
N GLU A 1013 49.55 -11.65 -17.46
CA GLU A 1013 49.33 -10.21 -17.64
C GLU A 1013 48.13 -9.95 -18.56
N VAL A 1014 47.25 -9.06 -18.15
CA VAL A 1014 46.09 -8.61 -18.93
C VAL A 1014 46.29 -7.14 -19.26
N TRP A 1015 46.42 -6.83 -20.54
CA TRP A 1015 46.62 -5.48 -21.06
C TRP A 1015 45.34 -4.99 -21.73
N ARG A 1016 44.73 -3.94 -21.17
CA ARG A 1016 43.55 -3.27 -21.75
C ARG A 1016 44.00 -2.07 -22.58
N MET A 1017 43.76 -2.12 -23.89
CA MET A 1017 44.11 -1.02 -24.80
C MET A 1017 43.01 0.05 -24.75
N ILE A 1018 43.35 1.28 -24.38
CA ILE A 1018 42.42 2.41 -24.22
C ILE A 1018 42.91 3.60 -25.03
N ALA A 1019 42.10 4.13 -25.94
CA ALA A 1019 42.44 5.36 -26.64
C ALA A 1019 42.27 6.59 -25.73
N GLU A 1020 43.36 7.34 -25.51
CA GLU A 1020 43.41 8.51 -24.62
C GLU A 1020 42.56 9.68 -25.15
N GLY A 1021 41.83 10.36 -24.27
CA GLY A 1021 41.00 11.51 -24.65
C GLY A 1021 39.79 11.15 -25.50
N THR A 1022 39.36 9.87 -25.48
CA THR A 1022 38.23 9.38 -26.27
C THR A 1022 37.09 8.82 -25.43
N VAL A 1023 35.98 8.46 -26.09
CA VAL A 1023 34.85 7.77 -25.47
C VAL A 1023 35.27 6.51 -24.71
N GLU A 1024 36.35 5.83 -25.12
CA GLU A 1024 36.84 4.63 -24.43
C GLU A 1024 37.35 4.93 -23.01
N GLU A 1025 37.95 6.10 -22.78
CA GLU A 1025 38.43 6.50 -21.46
C GLU A 1025 37.25 6.74 -20.51
N LYS A 1026 36.20 7.44 -20.97
CA LYS A 1026 34.96 7.62 -20.20
C LYS A 1026 34.22 6.31 -20.00
N MET A 1027 34.24 5.41 -20.98
CA MET A 1027 33.70 4.07 -20.83
C MET A 1027 34.41 3.30 -19.72
N ASN A 1028 35.74 3.32 -19.68
CA ASN A 1028 36.52 2.67 -18.62
C ASN A 1028 36.18 3.26 -17.24
N SER A 1029 36.11 4.60 -17.12
CA SER A 1029 35.75 5.25 -15.85
C SER A 1029 34.34 4.85 -15.38
N LEU A 1030 33.35 4.84 -16.28
CA LEU A 1030 31.99 4.41 -15.95
C LEU A 1030 31.92 2.92 -15.57
N GLN A 1031 32.70 2.06 -16.22
CA GLN A 1031 32.77 0.65 -15.85
C GLN A 1031 33.35 0.45 -14.45
N GLN A 1032 34.33 1.26 -14.04
CA GLN A 1032 34.92 1.22 -12.71
C GLN A 1032 33.95 1.76 -11.65
N GLU A 1033 33.29 2.90 -11.92
CA GLU A 1033 32.33 3.52 -11.00
C GLU A 1033 31.08 2.64 -10.78
N LYS A 1034 30.57 2.04 -11.87
CA LYS A 1034 29.36 1.22 -11.85
C LYS A 1034 29.65 -0.28 -11.94
N ARG A 1035 30.83 -0.73 -11.48
CA ARG A 1035 31.26 -2.14 -11.57
C ARG A 1035 30.23 -3.11 -10.98
N GLU A 1036 29.68 -2.78 -9.81
CA GLU A 1036 28.64 -3.57 -9.16
C GLU A 1036 27.31 -3.57 -9.95
N LEU A 1037 26.95 -2.45 -10.59
CA LEU A 1037 25.74 -2.34 -11.40
C LEU A 1037 25.87 -3.15 -12.71
N PHE A 1038 27.05 -3.13 -13.34
CA PHE A 1038 27.32 -3.90 -14.55
C PHE A 1038 27.47 -5.41 -14.25
N GLN A 1039 28.03 -5.78 -13.09
CA GLN A 1039 28.02 -7.17 -12.61
C GLN A 1039 26.61 -7.71 -12.35
N LYS A 1040 25.64 -6.83 -12.03
CA LYS A 1040 24.21 -7.19 -11.88
C LYS A 1040 23.48 -7.43 -13.20
N VAL A 1041 24.04 -7.03 -14.34
CA VAL A 1041 23.41 -7.16 -15.66
C VAL A 1041 24.21 -8.13 -16.51
N ILE A 1042 23.92 -9.43 -16.44
CA ILE A 1042 24.51 -10.42 -17.36
C ILE A 1042 23.47 -10.70 -18.44
N GLN A 1043 23.45 -9.96 -19.55
CA GLN A 1043 22.63 -10.26 -20.75
C GLN A 1043 23.34 -9.75 -22.01
N GLY A 1044 23.11 -10.40 -23.14
CA GLY A 1044 23.89 -10.25 -24.38
C GLY A 1044 23.85 -8.87 -25.05
N ASN A 1045 24.73 -8.76 -26.05
CA ASN A 1045 25.25 -7.60 -26.81
C ASN A 1045 24.37 -6.36 -27.07
N GLU A 1046 23.03 -6.42 -27.02
CA GLU A 1046 22.15 -5.34 -27.50
C GLU A 1046 21.17 -4.79 -26.44
N GLU A 1047 20.74 -5.61 -25.47
CA GLU A 1047 19.81 -5.16 -24.41
C GLU A 1047 20.50 -4.35 -23.29
N GLN A 1048 21.83 -4.44 -23.15
CA GLN A 1048 22.58 -3.68 -22.14
C GLN A 1048 22.72 -2.20 -22.51
N LEU A 1049 22.97 -1.90 -23.78
CA LEU A 1049 22.93 -0.53 -24.30
C LEU A 1049 21.53 0.09 -24.17
N ALA A 1050 20.48 -0.75 -24.09
CA ALA A 1050 19.10 -0.34 -23.79
C ALA A 1050 18.84 -0.04 -22.29
N LYS A 1051 19.76 -0.44 -21.39
CA LYS A 1051 19.68 -0.18 -19.93
C LYS A 1051 20.53 1.00 -19.44
N MET A 1052 21.50 1.47 -20.24
CA MET A 1052 22.21 2.72 -19.94
C MET A 1052 21.23 3.89 -19.86
N THR A 1053 21.41 4.79 -18.90
CA THR A 1053 20.56 5.98 -18.80
C THR A 1053 20.94 6.99 -19.88
N GLU A 1054 20.03 7.93 -20.15
CA GLU A 1054 20.35 9.07 -21.01
C GLU A 1054 21.55 9.85 -20.48
N GLU A 1055 21.62 10.00 -19.16
CA GLU A 1055 22.72 10.67 -18.46
C GLU A 1055 24.07 9.96 -18.66
N ASP A 1056 24.10 8.63 -18.62
CA ASP A 1056 25.32 7.85 -18.91
C ASP A 1056 25.84 8.15 -20.31
N ILE A 1057 24.94 8.14 -21.31
CA ILE A 1057 25.29 8.40 -22.71
C ILE A 1057 25.77 9.84 -22.89
N ARG A 1058 25.12 10.82 -22.28
CA ARG A 1058 25.55 12.23 -22.32
C ARG A 1058 26.92 12.41 -21.67
N THR A 1059 27.19 11.71 -20.56
CA THR A 1059 28.49 11.73 -19.88
C THR A 1059 29.60 11.20 -20.76
N ILE A 1060 29.38 10.11 -21.50
CA ILE A 1060 30.37 9.55 -22.43
C ILE A 1060 30.67 10.54 -23.57
N LEU A 1061 29.65 11.24 -24.04
CA LEU A 1061 29.79 12.21 -25.13
C LEU A 1061 30.34 13.57 -24.68
N SER A 1062 30.41 13.87 -23.39
CA SER A 1062 30.90 15.14 -22.85
C SER A 1062 32.43 15.32 -22.91
N ILE A 1063 33.15 14.39 -23.54
CA ILE A 1063 34.61 14.47 -23.62
C ILE A 1063 35.06 15.58 -24.59
N GLY A 1064 36.05 16.37 -24.18
CA GLY A 1064 36.64 17.43 -25.01
C GLY A 1064 36.10 18.85 -24.76
N GLU A 1065 35.54 19.13 -23.58
CA GLU A 1065 35.50 20.51 -23.05
C GLU A 1065 36.86 20.96 -22.50
#